data_AF-A0A2E6GGA8-F1
#
_entry.id   AF-A0A2E6GGA8-F1
#
_cell.length_a   1.000
_cell.length_b   1.000
_cell.length_c   1.000
_cell.angle_alpha   90.00
_cell.angle_beta   90.00
_cell.angle_gamma   90.00
#
_symmetry.space_group_name_H-M   'P 1'
#
loop_
_entity.id
_entity.type
_entity.pdbx_description
1 polymer ?
#
loop_
_entity_poly.entity_id
_entity_poly.type
_entity_poly.pdbx_seq_one_letter_code
_entity_poly.pdbx_strand_id
1 'polypeptide(L)'
;MCFNHLVLIGGGHSNVLLMRKWLMQPTLMPNCPISIISRDFNLVYSAMYPGVIAGEFNINECLIDINLLANSAKISFIKDEVTYINFLERKVLFNSRPYLNYSKLILNFGSQTKIPEQYIDLVRNKIAFPIKPFYSSYQIIKNEDKYNSLKELPFVIVGSGLAAIEMAFALRSRWKNRLLTLVCDVKKINKNIVSRLEEFEIKLTERIDFNHGKVLLCTGNQSPDWIKNNPLECDYRGRISTNLELQVNNFPDVFAVGDCAVTSNMKRPASGVFAVKAVNTLAYNLKKNIEGKKLKKWFPQNKGLQIVKTFNGSLETFSFFGSLTINSSSFFGKLKNNIDKSFVKKFKLREMKLDKKAISMENFDCRGCAAKIPQNILNSALRDSKLGRFADLPEDASEVIKVEGQVLFQSVDGFPALISDPWLNARITTLHACSDLWACGVRLSSINVLISLPKVEENFQNYLFTHSLSGIKSVVDELGGDVIGGHTYEKRSLSDNPFPLGIDISLTVNGVMEKGKKEWKKSGMKSGDVLLMSRPLGVGIFFAAQMRNINLFDSSYSIFKNLLNSQQYLIEDIHFIQNKIGKKIINASTDITGFGLLGHLKEMVDASNKNRIENNNKKIQAELDLSLFRAYPQILELINLGIRSSIFEENKKIHDQIISSNFEEQSIIFVQHKDKIKKEFSEIIELLLDPQTCGPLVISCNPIYEKYLTKNWYKIGKVL
;
A
#
# COMPACT_ATOMS: atom_id res chain seq x y z
N MET A 1 -2.70 -26.24 -24.50
CA MET A 1 -2.98 -26.39 -23.05
C MET A 1 -3.58 -25.08 -22.55
N CYS A 2 -4.60 -25.10 -21.69
CA CYS A 2 -5.28 -23.89 -21.22
C CYS A 2 -4.47 -23.17 -20.14
N PHE A 3 -4.29 -21.85 -20.31
CA PHE A 3 -3.87 -20.92 -19.26
C PHE A 3 -4.55 -21.27 -17.93
N ASN A 4 -3.77 -21.47 -16.86
CA ASN A 4 -4.29 -21.87 -15.56
C ASN A 4 -3.92 -20.83 -14.48
N HIS A 5 -4.82 -19.88 -14.24
CA HIS A 5 -4.65 -18.80 -13.27
C HIS A 5 -5.96 -18.58 -12.51
N LEU A 6 -5.93 -18.80 -11.19
CA LEU A 6 -7.06 -18.57 -10.30
C LEU A 6 -7.04 -17.13 -9.76
N VAL A 7 -8.11 -16.39 -10.00
CA VAL A 7 -8.22 -14.98 -9.61
C VAL A 7 -9.30 -14.79 -8.56
N LEU A 8 -8.95 -14.16 -7.44
CA LEU A 8 -9.84 -13.80 -6.34
C LEU A 8 -10.17 -12.31 -6.45
N ILE A 9 -11.43 -11.95 -6.67
CA ILE A 9 -11.89 -10.56 -6.69
C ILE A 9 -12.40 -10.17 -5.31
N GLY A 10 -11.70 -9.23 -4.68
CA GLY A 10 -12.07 -8.57 -3.43
C GLY A 10 -11.51 -9.22 -2.17
N GLY A 11 -11.01 -8.40 -1.26
CA GLY A 11 -10.59 -8.81 0.08
C GLY A 11 -11.71 -9.00 1.10
N GLY A 12 -12.92 -9.42 0.69
CA GLY A 12 -14.02 -9.67 1.61
C GLY A 12 -13.78 -10.86 2.55
N HIS A 13 -14.64 -11.01 3.56
CA HIS A 13 -14.51 -12.04 4.61
C HIS A 13 -14.25 -13.47 4.10
N SER A 14 -14.90 -13.91 3.03
CA SER A 14 -14.71 -15.27 2.50
C SER A 14 -13.32 -15.50 1.90
N ASN A 15 -12.78 -14.54 1.15
CA ASN A 15 -11.44 -14.63 0.55
C ASN A 15 -10.35 -14.56 1.61
N VAL A 16 -10.44 -13.64 2.59
CA VAL A 16 -9.44 -13.62 3.69
C VAL A 16 -9.46 -14.93 4.47
N LEU A 17 -10.65 -15.49 4.75
CA LEU A 17 -10.75 -16.81 5.39
C LEU A 17 -10.24 -17.95 4.51
N LEU A 18 -10.45 -17.88 3.20
CA LEU A 18 -9.96 -18.86 2.23
C LEU A 18 -8.43 -18.85 2.20
N MET A 19 -7.80 -17.69 2.07
CA MET A 19 -6.34 -17.54 2.11
C MET A 19 -5.77 -18.05 3.44
N ARG A 20 -6.38 -17.68 4.56
CA ARG A 20 -5.99 -18.22 5.87
C ARG A 20 -6.15 -19.75 5.93
N LYS A 21 -7.21 -20.30 5.34
CA LYS A 21 -7.42 -21.75 5.30
C LYS A 21 -6.35 -22.44 4.48
N TRP A 22 -5.96 -21.89 3.33
CA TRP A 22 -4.84 -22.41 2.54
C TRP A 22 -3.50 -22.29 3.26
N LEU A 23 -3.27 -21.20 4.00
CA LEU A 23 -2.09 -21.08 4.87
C LEU A 23 -2.03 -22.19 5.94
N MET A 24 -3.17 -22.49 6.59
CA MET A 24 -3.24 -23.53 7.64
C MET A 24 -3.34 -24.96 7.09
N GLN A 25 -3.86 -25.13 5.87
CA GLN A 25 -4.07 -26.42 5.20
C GLN A 25 -3.61 -26.30 3.74
N PRO A 26 -2.30 -26.23 3.47
CA PRO A 26 -1.76 -26.01 2.11
C PRO A 26 -2.20 -27.05 1.10
N THR A 27 -2.48 -28.28 1.54
CA THR A 27 -2.99 -29.37 0.69
C THR A 27 -4.36 -29.06 0.07
N LEU A 28 -5.13 -28.09 0.57
CA LEU A 28 -6.39 -27.64 -0.03
C LEU A 28 -6.21 -26.51 -1.05
N MET A 29 -5.01 -25.92 -1.13
CA MET A 29 -4.69 -24.90 -2.12
C MET A 29 -4.58 -25.56 -3.51
N PRO A 30 -5.22 -25.00 -4.54
CA PRO A 30 -5.03 -25.48 -5.91
C PRO A 30 -3.58 -25.34 -6.35
N ASN A 31 -3.09 -26.31 -7.13
CA ASN A 31 -1.74 -26.27 -7.72
C ASN A 31 -1.76 -25.45 -9.01
N CYS A 32 -1.96 -24.14 -8.90
CA CYS A 32 -1.87 -23.19 -10.00
C CYS A 32 -1.44 -21.83 -9.46
N PRO A 33 -0.95 -20.92 -10.32
CA PRO A 33 -0.85 -19.51 -9.97
C PRO A 33 -2.17 -18.95 -9.42
N ILE A 34 -2.07 -18.18 -8.33
CA ILE A 34 -3.22 -17.54 -7.68
C ILE A 34 -2.90 -16.06 -7.48
N SER A 35 -3.87 -15.21 -7.82
CA SER A 35 -3.83 -13.77 -7.54
C SER A 35 -5.09 -13.32 -6.82
N ILE A 36 -4.96 -12.37 -5.90
CA ILE A 36 -6.08 -11.63 -5.31
C ILE A 36 -6.03 -10.18 -5.74
N ILE A 37 -7.14 -9.67 -6.25
CA ILE A 37 -7.33 -8.27 -6.64
C ILE A 37 -8.16 -7.59 -5.57
N SER A 38 -7.65 -6.50 -5.00
CA SER A 38 -8.38 -5.70 -4.02
C SER A 38 -8.04 -4.23 -4.14
N ARG A 39 -9.07 -3.37 -4.11
CA ARG A 39 -8.90 -1.91 -4.09
C ARG A 39 -8.15 -1.48 -2.84
N ASP A 40 -8.50 -2.10 -1.71
CA ASP A 40 -8.00 -1.75 -0.39
C ASP A 40 -6.92 -2.75 0.05
N PHE A 41 -5.87 -2.26 0.75
CA PHE A 41 -4.87 -3.13 1.37
C PHE A 41 -5.47 -3.87 2.57
N ASN A 42 -6.48 -3.28 3.18
CA ASN A 42 -7.04 -3.70 4.46
C ASN A 42 -8.54 -3.91 4.35
N LEU A 43 -9.01 -4.98 4.95
CA LEU A 43 -10.42 -5.20 5.22
C LEU A 43 -10.73 -4.68 6.63
N VAL A 44 -11.67 -3.75 6.76
CA VAL A 44 -12.27 -3.42 8.06
C VAL A 44 -13.25 -4.52 8.44
N TYR A 45 -13.04 -5.19 9.58
CA TYR A 45 -13.97 -6.18 10.11
C TYR A 45 -15.26 -5.49 10.57
N SER A 46 -16.28 -5.53 9.71
CA SER A 46 -17.48 -4.70 9.83
C SER A 46 -18.27 -4.89 11.13
N ALA A 47 -18.20 -6.06 11.76
CA ALA A 47 -18.93 -6.34 12.99
C ALA A 47 -18.37 -5.58 14.22
N MET A 48 -17.11 -5.15 14.19
CA MET A 48 -16.50 -4.30 15.22
C MET A 48 -16.59 -2.81 14.91
N TYR A 49 -16.98 -2.43 13.68
CA TYR A 49 -16.98 -1.05 13.24
C TYR A 49 -17.79 -0.11 14.15
N PRO A 50 -19.01 -0.44 14.59
CA PRO A 50 -19.74 0.42 15.53
C PRO A 50 -19.00 0.59 16.88
N GLY A 51 -18.30 -0.45 17.36
CA GLY A 51 -17.46 -0.35 18.56
C GLY A 51 -16.27 0.59 18.37
N VAL A 52 -15.68 0.65 17.18
CA VAL A 52 -14.64 1.66 16.85
C VAL A 52 -15.22 3.07 16.92
N ILE A 53 -16.42 3.26 16.41
CA ILE A 53 -17.09 4.57 16.40
C ILE A 53 -17.41 5.00 17.83
N ALA A 54 -17.91 4.09 18.65
CA ALA A 54 -18.16 4.28 20.08
C ALA A 54 -16.87 4.51 20.91
N GLY A 55 -15.69 4.24 20.35
CA GLY A 55 -14.41 4.36 21.07
C GLY A 55 -14.03 3.15 21.93
N GLU A 56 -14.72 2.02 21.80
CA GLU A 56 -14.36 0.77 22.50
C GLU A 56 -13.10 0.11 21.94
N PHE A 57 -12.80 0.34 20.65
CA PHE A 57 -11.66 -0.25 19.94
C PHE A 57 -10.96 0.82 19.11
N ASN A 58 -9.64 0.69 18.94
CA ASN A 58 -8.94 1.42 17.90
C ASN A 58 -9.29 0.79 16.53
N ILE A 59 -9.40 1.62 15.47
CA ILE A 59 -9.66 1.12 14.12
C ILE A 59 -8.62 0.07 13.69
N ASN A 60 -7.35 0.25 14.08
CA ASN A 60 -6.23 -0.65 13.76
C ASN A 60 -6.42 -2.06 14.34
N GLU A 61 -7.17 -2.21 15.44
CA GLU A 61 -7.50 -3.51 16.02
C GLU A 61 -8.52 -4.30 15.19
N CYS A 62 -9.22 -3.63 14.27
CA CYS A 62 -10.29 -4.19 13.45
C CYS A 62 -9.87 -4.44 12.00
N LEU A 63 -8.64 -4.08 11.63
CA LEU A 63 -8.13 -4.22 10.28
C LEU A 63 -7.52 -5.60 10.06
N ILE A 64 -7.82 -6.19 8.90
CA ILE A 64 -7.18 -7.40 8.39
C ILE A 64 -6.36 -6.98 7.17
N ASP A 65 -5.03 -7.14 7.23
CA ASP A 65 -4.13 -6.85 6.11
C ASP A 65 -4.22 -7.98 5.07
N ILE A 66 -4.77 -7.63 3.90
CA ILE A 66 -5.02 -8.56 2.81
C ILE A 66 -3.71 -8.89 2.09
N ASN A 67 -2.81 -7.90 1.94
CA ASN A 67 -1.53 -8.07 1.27
C ASN A 67 -0.63 -9.03 2.05
N LEU A 68 -0.47 -8.82 3.36
CA LEU A 68 0.31 -9.71 4.21
C LEU A 68 -0.26 -11.13 4.25
N LEU A 69 -1.58 -11.26 4.34
CA LEU A 69 -2.22 -12.56 4.34
C LEU A 69 -2.05 -13.29 2.99
N ALA A 70 -2.13 -12.57 1.87
CA ALA A 70 -1.87 -13.10 0.54
C ALA A 70 -0.40 -13.56 0.42
N ASN A 71 0.56 -12.72 0.79
CA ASN A 71 1.99 -13.04 0.74
C ASN A 71 2.32 -14.26 1.63
N SER A 72 1.80 -14.31 2.85
CA SER A 72 1.92 -15.47 3.75
C SER A 72 1.35 -16.75 3.12
N ALA A 73 0.22 -16.65 2.44
CA ALA A 73 -0.42 -17.77 1.73
C ALA A 73 0.21 -18.06 0.35
N LYS A 74 1.30 -17.39 -0.02
CA LYS A 74 1.98 -17.50 -1.32
C LYS A 74 1.10 -17.14 -2.53
N ILE A 75 0.25 -16.11 -2.37
CA ILE A 75 -0.68 -15.61 -3.37
C ILE A 75 -0.25 -14.20 -3.80
N SER A 76 -0.36 -13.91 -5.10
CA SER A 76 -0.02 -12.59 -5.62
C SER A 76 -1.07 -11.57 -5.22
N PHE A 77 -0.66 -10.41 -4.68
CA PHE A 77 -1.58 -9.33 -4.31
C PHE A 77 -1.57 -8.22 -5.36
N ILE A 78 -2.73 -7.92 -5.93
CA ILE A 78 -2.92 -6.90 -6.97
C ILE A 78 -3.80 -5.78 -6.38
N LYS A 79 -3.19 -4.60 -6.22
CA LYS A 79 -3.83 -3.40 -5.67
C LYS A 79 -4.58 -2.64 -6.77
N ASP A 80 -5.84 -2.98 -7.02
CA ASP A 80 -6.68 -2.24 -7.99
C ASP A 80 -8.20 -2.34 -7.74
N GLU A 81 -8.93 -1.44 -8.38
CA GLU A 81 -10.38 -1.47 -8.48
C GLU A 81 -10.83 -2.07 -9.82
N VAL A 82 -11.61 -3.14 -9.74
CA VAL A 82 -12.25 -3.76 -10.91
C VAL A 82 -13.37 -2.86 -11.41
N THR A 83 -13.33 -2.54 -12.70
CA THR A 83 -14.32 -1.66 -13.35
C THR A 83 -15.30 -2.45 -14.22
N TYR A 84 -14.86 -3.59 -14.74
CA TYR A 84 -15.70 -4.51 -15.51
C TYR A 84 -15.08 -5.92 -15.52
N ILE A 85 -15.90 -6.94 -15.77
CA ILE A 85 -15.43 -8.31 -16.00
C ILE A 85 -16.12 -8.81 -17.26
N ASN A 86 -15.35 -9.14 -18.29
CA ASN A 86 -15.89 -9.84 -19.46
C ASN A 86 -15.83 -11.35 -19.15
N PHE A 87 -16.99 -11.95 -18.84
CA PHE A 87 -17.08 -13.37 -18.50
C PHE A 87 -16.91 -14.30 -19.71
N LEU A 88 -17.25 -13.83 -20.92
CA LEU A 88 -17.11 -14.62 -22.15
C LEU A 88 -15.64 -14.70 -22.58
N GLU A 89 -14.94 -13.56 -22.56
CA GLU A 89 -13.51 -13.49 -22.88
C GLU A 89 -12.58 -13.83 -21.71
N ARG A 90 -13.15 -14.02 -20.51
CA ARG A 90 -12.42 -14.30 -19.26
C ARG A 90 -11.38 -13.23 -18.90
N LYS A 91 -11.79 -11.96 -18.98
CA LYS A 91 -10.96 -10.79 -18.69
C LYS A 91 -11.52 -9.97 -17.53
N VAL A 92 -10.63 -9.54 -16.63
CA VAL A 92 -10.90 -8.54 -15.59
C VAL A 92 -10.32 -7.21 -16.05
N LEU A 93 -11.13 -6.16 -16.09
CA LEU A 93 -10.75 -4.84 -16.59
C LEU A 93 -10.56 -3.84 -15.44
N PHE A 94 -9.66 -2.89 -15.67
CA PHE A 94 -9.25 -1.83 -14.76
C PHE A 94 -9.19 -0.50 -15.53
N ASN A 95 -9.16 0.63 -14.82
CA ASN A 95 -8.93 1.95 -15.44
C ASN A 95 -7.44 2.29 -15.54
N SER A 96 -6.63 1.76 -14.63
CA SER A 96 -5.23 2.14 -14.38
C SER A 96 -4.21 1.33 -15.19
N ARG A 97 -4.62 0.16 -15.71
CA ARG A 97 -3.72 -0.85 -16.27
C ARG A 97 -4.44 -1.76 -17.28
N PRO A 98 -3.71 -2.56 -18.07
CA PRO A 98 -4.30 -3.55 -18.96
C PRO A 98 -5.17 -4.58 -18.23
N TYR A 99 -6.07 -5.20 -18.98
CA TYR A 99 -6.90 -6.28 -18.45
C TYR A 99 -6.06 -7.48 -17.99
N LEU A 100 -6.63 -8.29 -17.09
CA LEU A 100 -6.04 -9.52 -16.59
C LEU A 100 -6.87 -10.71 -17.05
N ASN A 101 -6.24 -11.71 -17.66
CA ASN A 101 -6.89 -12.97 -18.01
C ASN A 101 -7.01 -13.89 -16.79
N TYR A 102 -8.09 -14.68 -16.73
CA TYR A 102 -8.28 -15.72 -15.71
C TYR A 102 -8.71 -17.05 -16.32
N SER A 103 -8.35 -18.15 -15.65
CA SER A 103 -8.91 -19.48 -15.96
C SER A 103 -10.10 -19.79 -15.07
N LYS A 104 -10.00 -19.40 -13.80
CA LYS A 104 -11.01 -19.54 -12.75
C LYS A 104 -11.15 -18.23 -12.00
N LEU A 105 -12.35 -17.91 -11.55
CA LEU A 105 -12.64 -16.64 -10.90
C LEU A 105 -13.44 -16.87 -9.62
N ILE A 106 -13.13 -16.11 -8.56
CA ILE A 106 -13.89 -16.06 -7.32
C ILE A 106 -14.34 -14.63 -7.08
N LEU A 107 -15.64 -14.41 -7.01
CA LEU A 107 -16.24 -13.12 -6.71
C LEU A 107 -16.56 -13.03 -5.21
N ASN A 108 -15.91 -12.09 -4.53
CA ASN A 108 -16.14 -11.76 -3.12
C ASN A 108 -15.73 -10.30 -2.83
N PHE A 109 -16.20 -9.39 -3.68
CA PHE A 109 -16.00 -7.95 -3.57
C PHE A 109 -16.90 -7.26 -2.53
N GLY A 110 -17.69 -8.03 -1.78
CA GLY A 110 -18.61 -7.50 -0.77
C GLY A 110 -19.78 -6.73 -1.38
N SER A 111 -20.09 -5.56 -0.82
CA SER A 111 -21.21 -4.72 -1.25
C SER A 111 -20.91 -3.25 -1.00
N GLN A 112 -21.64 -2.37 -1.67
CA GLN A 112 -21.62 -0.92 -1.44
C GLN A 112 -22.88 -0.48 -0.69
N THR A 113 -22.85 0.70 -0.07
CA THR A 113 -24.05 1.30 0.51
C THR A 113 -24.97 1.76 -0.61
N LYS A 114 -26.25 1.38 -0.57
CA LYS A 114 -27.26 1.90 -1.49
C LYS A 114 -27.44 3.39 -1.22
N ILE A 115 -27.29 4.25 -2.22
CA ILE A 115 -27.57 5.68 -2.11
C ILE A 115 -28.98 5.93 -2.71
N PRO A 116 -30.01 6.19 -1.89
CA PRO A 116 -31.32 6.61 -2.39
C PRO A 116 -31.24 7.89 -3.23
N GLU A 117 -32.07 7.99 -4.26
CA GLU A 117 -32.07 9.12 -5.21
C GLU A 117 -32.15 10.49 -4.51
N GLN A 118 -33.03 10.61 -3.50
CA GLN A 118 -33.21 11.82 -2.69
C GLN A 118 -31.96 12.29 -1.94
N TYR A 119 -30.90 11.48 -1.84
CA TYR A 119 -29.65 11.83 -1.16
C TYR A 119 -28.44 11.97 -2.10
N ILE A 120 -28.62 11.76 -3.41
CA ILE A 120 -27.51 11.81 -4.39
C ILE A 120 -26.85 13.19 -4.37
N ASP A 121 -27.62 14.27 -4.37
CA ASP A 121 -27.07 15.63 -4.40
C ASP A 121 -26.36 16.00 -3.08
N LEU A 122 -26.83 15.47 -1.95
CA LEU A 122 -26.12 15.62 -0.68
C LEU A 122 -24.76 14.92 -0.70
N VAL A 123 -24.66 13.74 -1.35
CA VAL A 123 -23.38 13.03 -1.49
C VAL A 123 -22.45 13.80 -2.43
N ARG A 124 -22.95 14.30 -3.57
CA ARG A 124 -22.18 15.13 -4.51
C ARG A 124 -21.61 16.38 -3.85
N ASN A 125 -22.42 17.04 -3.02
CA ASN A 125 -22.03 18.22 -2.25
C ASN A 125 -21.22 17.89 -0.97
N LYS A 126 -20.82 16.63 -0.78
CA LYS A 126 -20.04 16.14 0.37
C LYS A 126 -20.72 16.39 1.73
N ILE A 127 -22.05 16.58 1.76
CA ILE A 127 -22.84 16.74 2.98
C ILE A 127 -23.22 15.36 3.54
N ALA A 128 -23.63 14.45 2.65
CA ALA A 128 -23.90 13.06 2.99
C ALA A 128 -22.74 12.14 2.57
N PHE A 129 -22.56 11.05 3.29
CA PHE A 129 -21.58 10.03 2.92
C PHE A 129 -22.06 8.62 3.33
N PRO A 130 -21.72 7.58 2.56
CA PRO A 130 -22.07 6.21 2.88
C PRO A 130 -21.24 5.65 4.04
N ILE A 131 -21.82 4.73 4.81
CA ILE A 131 -21.08 3.95 5.82
C ILE A 131 -19.97 3.06 5.22
N LYS A 132 -20.07 2.68 3.94
CA LYS A 132 -19.03 1.94 3.21
C LYS A 132 -18.43 2.82 2.11
N PRO A 133 -17.09 2.87 1.97
CA PRO A 133 -16.09 2.09 2.71
C PRO A 133 -15.91 2.54 4.16
N PHE A 134 -15.82 1.58 5.09
CA PHE A 134 -15.82 1.84 6.54
C PHE A 134 -14.66 2.73 7.00
N TYR A 135 -13.48 2.58 6.41
CA TYR A 135 -12.32 3.39 6.79
C TYR A 135 -12.52 4.86 6.39
N SER A 136 -13.03 5.12 5.18
CA SER A 136 -13.35 6.47 4.71
C SER A 136 -14.43 7.13 5.57
N SER A 137 -15.50 6.40 5.90
CA SER A 137 -16.55 6.93 6.79
C SER A 137 -16.04 7.17 8.21
N TYR A 138 -15.12 6.33 8.73
CA TYR A 138 -14.45 6.57 10.01
C TYR A 138 -13.64 7.86 10.01
N GLN A 139 -12.87 8.13 8.96
CA GLN A 139 -12.10 9.37 8.85
C GLN A 139 -13.00 10.61 8.86
N ILE A 140 -14.13 10.57 8.15
CA ILE A 140 -15.10 11.68 8.14
C ILE A 140 -15.70 11.86 9.54
N ILE A 141 -16.14 10.78 10.20
CA ILE A 141 -16.71 10.85 11.56
C ILE A 141 -15.67 11.36 12.57
N LYS A 142 -14.41 10.91 12.47
CA LYS A 142 -13.33 11.39 13.34
C LYS A 142 -13.09 12.90 13.18
N ASN A 143 -13.14 13.42 11.95
CA ASN A 143 -13.00 14.86 11.70
C ASN A 143 -14.15 15.69 12.29
N GLU A 144 -15.28 15.06 12.57
CA GLU A 144 -16.47 15.67 13.17
C GLU A 144 -16.41 15.72 14.71
N ASP A 145 -15.38 15.13 15.35
CA ASP A 145 -15.25 15.09 16.82
C ASP A 145 -15.20 16.48 17.49
N LYS A 146 -14.68 17.47 16.77
CA LYS A 146 -14.61 18.87 17.23
C LYS A 146 -15.98 19.52 17.39
N TYR A 147 -17.04 18.93 16.84
CA TYR A 147 -18.41 19.47 16.88
C TYR A 147 -19.29 18.78 17.94
N ASN A 148 -18.71 18.34 19.05
CA ASN A 148 -19.43 17.68 20.15
C ASN A 148 -20.05 18.69 21.14
N SER A 149 -21.00 19.50 20.69
CA SER A 149 -21.75 20.42 21.56
C SER A 149 -23.20 20.61 21.09
N LEU A 150 -24.07 21.10 21.99
CA LEU A 150 -25.48 21.37 21.70
C LEU A 150 -25.70 22.58 20.75
N LYS A 151 -24.67 23.40 20.53
CA LYS A 151 -24.74 24.57 19.63
C LYS A 151 -24.51 24.19 18.16
N GLU A 152 -23.98 23.00 17.92
CA GLU A 152 -23.65 22.52 16.59
C GLU A 152 -24.87 21.95 15.88
N LEU A 153 -24.81 21.95 14.54
CA LEU A 153 -25.86 21.34 13.74
C LEU A 153 -26.00 19.83 14.03
N PRO A 154 -27.23 19.30 14.07
CA PRO A 154 -27.48 17.88 14.33
C PRO A 154 -26.76 16.98 13.32
N PHE A 155 -26.12 15.93 13.79
CA PHE A 155 -25.60 14.88 12.91
C PHE A 155 -26.70 13.89 12.60
N VAL A 156 -26.86 13.55 11.32
CA VAL A 156 -27.98 12.73 10.85
C VAL A 156 -27.51 11.34 10.47
N ILE A 157 -28.20 10.31 10.94
CA ILE A 157 -28.07 8.92 10.49
C ILE A 157 -29.31 8.57 9.69
N VAL A 158 -29.15 7.94 8.53
CA VAL A 158 -30.28 7.52 7.69
C VAL A 158 -30.33 6.00 7.58
N GLY A 159 -31.45 5.40 7.97
CA GLY A 159 -31.75 3.98 7.75
C GLY A 159 -32.55 3.35 8.89
N SER A 160 -33.36 2.33 8.55
CA SER A 160 -34.15 1.55 9.53
C SER A 160 -33.53 0.19 9.89
N GLY A 161 -32.38 -0.16 9.30
CA GLY A 161 -31.73 -1.45 9.55
C GLY A 161 -30.92 -1.47 10.85
N LEU A 162 -30.59 -2.67 11.33
CA LEU A 162 -29.80 -2.85 12.55
C LEU A 162 -28.46 -2.10 12.53
N ALA A 163 -27.81 -1.98 11.37
CA ALA A 163 -26.58 -1.20 11.24
C ALA A 163 -26.79 0.30 11.50
N ALA A 164 -27.91 0.88 11.06
CA ALA A 164 -28.23 2.28 11.32
C ALA A 164 -28.49 2.52 12.81
N ILE A 165 -29.24 1.60 13.44
CA ILE A 165 -29.56 1.63 14.87
C ILE A 165 -28.28 1.50 15.71
N GLU A 166 -27.44 0.50 15.42
CA GLU A 166 -26.19 0.28 16.14
C GLU A 166 -25.23 1.46 15.99
N MET A 167 -25.18 2.08 14.81
CA MET A 167 -24.42 3.30 14.58
C MET A 167 -24.96 4.52 15.34
N ALA A 168 -26.28 4.65 15.47
CA ALA A 168 -26.89 5.74 16.24
C ALA A 168 -26.49 5.64 17.72
N PHE A 169 -26.54 4.44 18.31
CA PHE A 169 -26.04 4.20 19.67
C PHE A 169 -24.54 4.46 19.79
N ALA A 170 -23.73 3.99 18.84
CA ALA A 170 -22.29 4.21 18.83
C ALA A 170 -21.92 5.70 18.77
N LEU A 171 -22.61 6.47 17.92
CA LEU A 171 -22.38 7.91 17.79
C LEU A 171 -22.82 8.69 19.04
N ARG A 172 -23.89 8.27 19.72
CA ARG A 172 -24.26 8.87 21.02
C ARG A 172 -23.17 8.62 22.07
N SER A 173 -22.60 7.43 22.11
CA SER A 173 -21.47 7.12 22.99
C SER A 173 -20.25 8.00 22.70
N ARG A 174 -19.95 8.21 21.41
CA ARG A 174 -18.85 9.09 20.93
C ARG A 174 -19.08 10.56 21.25
N TRP A 175 -20.30 11.06 20.99
CA TRP A 175 -20.67 12.47 21.10
C TRP A 175 -21.79 12.65 22.12
N LYS A 176 -21.38 12.78 23.38
CA LYS A 176 -22.30 12.94 24.52
C LYS A 176 -23.24 14.15 24.37
N ASN A 177 -22.76 15.24 23.77
CA ASN A 177 -23.46 16.53 23.78
C ASN A 177 -23.98 16.96 22.40
N ARG A 178 -23.58 16.28 21.32
CA ARG A 178 -24.06 16.63 19.98
C ARG A 178 -25.51 16.18 19.77
N LEU A 179 -26.32 16.99 19.12
CA LEU A 179 -27.65 16.58 18.69
C LEU A 179 -27.55 15.49 17.61
N LEU A 180 -28.30 14.40 17.79
CA LEU A 180 -28.33 13.27 16.86
C LEU A 180 -29.75 13.03 16.36
N THR A 181 -29.89 12.83 15.05
CA THR A 181 -31.17 12.48 14.42
C THR A 181 -31.05 11.18 13.65
N LEU A 182 -31.94 10.21 13.90
CA LEU A 182 -32.09 9.00 13.11
C LEU A 182 -33.31 9.15 12.19
N VAL A 183 -33.06 9.29 10.91
CA VAL A 183 -34.08 9.29 9.86
C VAL A 183 -34.42 7.85 9.49
N CYS A 184 -35.61 7.41 9.89
CA CYS A 184 -36.03 6.02 9.74
C CYS A 184 -37.55 5.88 9.66
N ASP A 185 -37.99 4.79 9.04
CA ASP A 185 -39.34 4.27 9.21
C ASP A 185 -39.43 3.54 10.56
N VAL A 186 -40.01 4.20 11.57
CA VAL A 186 -40.12 3.70 12.94
C VAL A 186 -40.95 2.41 13.02
N LYS A 187 -41.90 2.20 12.08
CA LYS A 187 -42.72 0.98 12.04
C LYS A 187 -41.90 -0.28 11.73
N LYS A 188 -40.71 -0.12 11.16
CA LYS A 188 -39.77 -1.22 10.88
C LYS A 188 -38.84 -1.55 12.06
N ILE A 189 -38.90 -0.79 13.15
CA ILE A 189 -38.00 -0.93 14.30
C ILE A 189 -38.75 -1.57 15.47
N ASN A 190 -38.06 -2.41 16.24
CA ASN A 190 -38.63 -2.99 17.46
C ASN A 190 -38.95 -1.89 18.47
N LYS A 191 -40.15 -1.90 19.07
CA LYS A 191 -40.61 -0.86 20.02
C LYS A 191 -39.66 -0.64 21.20
N ASN A 192 -39.01 -1.69 21.71
CA ASN A 192 -38.06 -1.56 22.81
C ASN A 192 -36.77 -0.85 22.37
N ILE A 193 -36.36 -1.03 21.10
CA ILE A 193 -35.25 -0.25 20.53
C ILE A 193 -35.64 1.22 20.38
N VAL A 194 -36.88 1.50 19.96
CA VAL A 194 -37.39 2.87 19.82
C VAL A 194 -37.33 3.58 21.17
N SER A 195 -37.91 2.99 22.23
CA SER A 195 -37.83 3.52 23.61
C SER A 195 -36.38 3.81 24.01
N ARG A 196 -35.47 2.86 23.72
CA ARG A 196 -34.06 3.00 24.09
C ARG A 196 -33.33 4.08 23.28
N LEU A 197 -33.69 4.31 22.03
CA LEU A 197 -33.14 5.42 21.23
C LEU A 197 -33.58 6.78 21.78
N GLU A 198 -34.86 6.89 22.18
CA GLU A 198 -35.42 8.10 22.79
C GLU A 198 -34.80 8.39 24.17
N GLU A 199 -34.62 7.36 25.01
CA GLU A 199 -33.90 7.46 26.29
C GLU A 199 -32.44 7.93 26.12
N PHE A 200 -31.85 7.71 24.95
CA PHE A 200 -30.49 8.16 24.60
C PHE A 200 -30.49 9.52 23.91
N GLU A 201 -31.63 10.23 23.94
CA GLU A 201 -31.81 11.54 23.33
C GLU A 201 -31.45 11.54 21.83
N ILE A 202 -31.80 10.46 21.12
CA ILE A 202 -31.65 10.37 19.66
C ILE A 202 -33.00 10.70 19.04
N LYS A 203 -33.11 11.84 18.36
CA LYS A 203 -34.35 12.29 17.72
C LYS A 203 -34.71 11.35 16.57
N LEU A 204 -35.94 10.84 16.54
CA LEU A 204 -36.45 10.00 15.45
C LEU A 204 -37.32 10.83 14.51
N THR A 205 -37.08 10.72 13.21
CA THR A 205 -37.84 11.44 12.17
C THR A 205 -37.99 10.60 10.90
N GLU A 206 -38.97 10.92 10.05
CA GLU A 206 -39.11 10.26 8.74
C GLU A 206 -38.35 10.97 7.61
N ARG A 207 -37.92 12.23 7.82
CA ARG A 207 -37.25 13.07 6.83
C ARG A 207 -36.12 13.88 7.46
N ILE A 208 -35.14 14.27 6.66
CA ILE A 208 -34.06 15.17 7.09
C ILE A 208 -34.64 16.58 7.26
N ASP A 209 -34.41 17.20 8.42
CA ASP A 209 -34.76 18.61 8.69
C ASP A 209 -33.82 19.55 7.90
N PHE A 210 -34.28 20.72 7.46
CA PHE A 210 -33.44 21.69 6.72
C PHE A 210 -32.17 22.11 7.49
N ASN A 211 -32.26 22.20 8.82
CA ASN A 211 -31.15 22.62 9.67
C ASN A 211 -30.37 21.41 10.19
N HIS A 212 -29.46 20.88 9.36
CA HIS A 212 -28.70 19.68 9.67
C HIS A 212 -27.21 19.79 9.32
N GLY A 213 -26.38 19.02 10.02
CA GLY A 213 -24.95 18.87 9.74
C GLY A 213 -24.69 17.76 8.74
N LYS A 214 -23.59 17.02 8.94
CA LYS A 214 -23.26 15.87 8.10
C LYS A 214 -24.30 14.74 8.22
N VAL A 215 -24.45 13.98 7.14
CA VAL A 215 -25.40 12.87 7.03
C VAL A 215 -24.67 11.55 6.76
N LEU A 216 -24.83 10.56 7.64
CA LEU A 216 -24.33 9.20 7.46
C LEU A 216 -25.43 8.31 6.87
N LEU A 217 -25.16 7.72 5.71
CA LEU A 217 -26.10 6.80 5.04
C LEU A 217 -25.83 5.35 5.45
N CYS A 218 -26.78 4.78 6.18
CA CYS A 218 -26.87 3.36 6.60
C CYS A 218 -28.05 2.66 5.89
N THR A 219 -28.24 2.98 4.61
CA THR A 219 -29.44 2.75 3.79
C THR A 219 -29.48 1.38 3.09
N GLY A 220 -28.80 0.39 3.65
CA GLY A 220 -28.72 -0.97 3.11
C GLY A 220 -27.59 -1.17 2.09
N ASN A 221 -27.48 -2.41 1.61
CA ASN A 221 -26.40 -2.84 0.71
C ASN A 221 -26.92 -3.02 -0.73
N GLN A 222 -26.08 -2.71 -1.70
CA GLN A 222 -26.25 -3.02 -3.12
C GLN A 222 -24.93 -3.54 -3.71
N SER A 223 -25.01 -4.19 -4.88
CA SER A 223 -23.82 -4.54 -5.66
C SER A 223 -23.14 -3.29 -6.24
N PRO A 224 -21.83 -3.37 -6.56
CA PRO A 224 -21.16 -2.39 -7.42
C PRO A 224 -21.88 -2.23 -8.77
N ASP A 225 -21.76 -1.06 -9.38
CA ASP A 225 -22.48 -0.74 -10.62
C ASP A 225 -22.07 -1.61 -11.81
N TRP A 226 -20.82 -2.05 -11.87
CA TRP A 226 -20.34 -2.91 -12.96
C TRP A 226 -21.04 -4.27 -13.02
N ILE A 227 -21.66 -4.73 -11.92
CA ILE A 227 -22.49 -5.95 -11.92
C ILE A 227 -23.75 -5.77 -12.76
N LYS A 228 -24.36 -4.57 -12.75
CA LYS A 228 -25.60 -4.30 -13.48
C LYS A 228 -25.42 -4.43 -15.00
N ASN A 229 -24.20 -4.20 -15.48
CA ASN A 229 -23.86 -4.24 -16.90
C ASN A 229 -23.38 -5.63 -17.36
N ASN A 230 -23.52 -6.66 -16.53
CA ASN A 230 -23.08 -8.02 -16.82
C ASN A 230 -24.26 -8.98 -17.01
N PRO A 231 -24.10 -10.04 -17.83
CA PRO A 231 -25.13 -11.04 -18.08
C PRO A 231 -25.23 -12.03 -16.91
N LEU A 232 -25.36 -11.51 -15.68
CA LEU A 232 -25.46 -12.29 -14.46
C LEU A 232 -26.89 -12.29 -13.95
N GLU A 233 -27.37 -13.48 -13.57
CA GLU A 233 -28.61 -13.57 -12.81
C GLU A 233 -28.37 -13.01 -11.40
N CYS A 234 -29.16 -12.02 -11.00
CA CYS A 234 -29.04 -11.38 -9.70
C CYS A 234 -30.39 -11.24 -9.01
N ASP A 235 -30.38 -11.19 -7.68
CA ASP A 235 -31.57 -10.84 -6.92
C ASP A 235 -31.86 -9.32 -6.95
N TYR A 236 -32.97 -8.90 -6.33
CA TYR A 236 -33.39 -7.49 -6.27
C TYR A 236 -32.39 -6.52 -5.61
N ARG A 237 -31.35 -7.03 -4.93
CA ARG A 237 -30.25 -6.23 -4.34
C ARG A 237 -28.97 -6.28 -5.17
N GLY A 238 -28.99 -6.95 -6.33
CA GLY A 238 -27.83 -7.15 -7.19
C GLY A 238 -26.89 -8.27 -6.72
N ARG A 239 -27.32 -9.16 -5.81
CA ARG A 239 -26.48 -10.31 -5.41
C ARG A 239 -26.55 -11.38 -6.48
N ILE A 240 -25.39 -11.92 -6.86
CA ILE A 240 -25.23 -12.93 -7.89
C ILE A 240 -25.84 -14.26 -7.45
N SER A 241 -26.69 -14.85 -8.29
CA SER A 241 -27.27 -16.18 -8.08
C SER A 241 -26.24 -17.28 -8.33
N THR A 242 -26.14 -18.23 -7.41
CA THR A 242 -25.24 -19.40 -7.51
C THR A 242 -25.96 -20.72 -7.31
N ASN A 243 -25.44 -21.79 -7.91
CA ASN A 243 -25.88 -23.16 -7.62
C ASN A 243 -25.43 -23.62 -6.21
N LEU A 244 -25.83 -24.83 -5.82
CA LEU A 244 -25.45 -25.40 -4.52
C LEU A 244 -23.94 -25.67 -4.41
N GLU A 245 -23.24 -25.81 -5.52
CA GLU A 245 -21.79 -25.93 -5.59
C GLU A 245 -21.04 -24.57 -5.51
N LEU A 246 -21.78 -23.46 -5.33
CA LEU A 246 -21.29 -22.07 -5.25
C LEU A 246 -20.82 -21.47 -6.58
N GLN A 247 -21.07 -22.14 -7.70
CA GLN A 247 -20.77 -21.63 -9.03
C GLN A 247 -21.85 -20.66 -9.49
N VAL A 248 -21.44 -19.64 -10.24
CA VAL A 248 -22.36 -18.71 -10.90
C VAL A 248 -23.10 -19.46 -12.01
N ASN A 249 -24.41 -19.25 -12.10
CA ASN A 249 -25.23 -19.88 -13.15
C ASN A 249 -24.66 -19.53 -14.54
N ASN A 250 -24.60 -20.51 -15.44
CA ASN A 250 -24.01 -20.41 -16.79
C ASN A 250 -22.48 -20.19 -16.87
N PHE A 251 -21.79 -20.05 -15.74
CA PHE A 251 -20.34 -19.86 -15.70
C PHE A 251 -19.67 -20.85 -14.73
N PRO A 252 -19.45 -22.12 -15.13
CA PRO A 252 -18.93 -23.18 -14.25
C PRO A 252 -17.50 -22.93 -13.73
N ASP A 253 -16.77 -22.00 -14.34
CA ASP A 253 -15.42 -21.60 -13.93
C ASP A 253 -15.41 -20.41 -12.97
N VAL A 254 -16.58 -19.88 -12.63
CA VAL A 254 -16.76 -18.70 -11.79
C VAL A 254 -17.53 -19.09 -10.53
N PHE A 255 -16.97 -18.76 -9.38
CA PHE A 255 -17.59 -18.93 -8.06
C PHE A 255 -17.95 -17.57 -7.48
N ALA A 256 -19.05 -17.50 -6.72
CA ALA A 256 -19.40 -16.28 -5.99
C ALA A 256 -19.82 -16.60 -4.56
N VAL A 257 -19.26 -15.86 -3.61
CA VAL A 257 -19.48 -16.07 -2.17
C VAL A 257 -19.53 -14.75 -1.40
N GLY A 258 -19.93 -14.81 -0.14
CA GLY A 258 -20.04 -13.63 0.72
C GLY A 258 -21.28 -12.80 0.44
N ASP A 259 -21.21 -11.50 0.73
CA ASP A 259 -22.34 -10.58 0.62
C ASP A 259 -22.76 -10.32 -0.84
N CYS A 260 -21.88 -10.60 -1.80
CA CYS A 260 -22.15 -10.43 -3.22
C CYS A 260 -22.96 -11.58 -3.84
N ALA A 261 -23.21 -12.67 -3.11
CA ALA A 261 -23.81 -13.89 -3.67
C ALA A 261 -24.96 -14.48 -2.85
N VAL A 262 -25.91 -15.10 -3.54
CA VAL A 262 -27.04 -15.83 -2.97
C VAL A 262 -27.22 -17.16 -3.70
N THR A 263 -27.39 -18.24 -2.94
CA THR A 263 -27.64 -19.56 -3.54
C THR A 263 -29.09 -19.63 -4.01
N SER A 264 -29.29 -20.01 -5.28
CA SER A 264 -30.58 -20.12 -5.95
C SER A 264 -31.59 -20.89 -5.08
N ASN A 265 -32.82 -20.39 -4.99
CA ASN A 265 -33.93 -20.97 -4.19
C ASN A 265 -33.79 -20.92 -2.66
N MET A 266 -32.77 -20.26 -2.08
CA MET A 266 -32.67 -20.05 -0.63
C MET A 266 -32.66 -18.56 -0.26
N LYS A 267 -33.83 -18.02 0.13
CA LYS A 267 -33.95 -16.64 0.63
C LYS A 267 -33.23 -16.51 1.97
N ARG A 268 -32.10 -15.80 1.98
CA ARG A 268 -31.34 -15.47 3.21
C ARG A 268 -30.95 -13.99 3.27
N PRO A 269 -30.88 -13.40 4.48
CA PRO A 269 -30.28 -12.08 4.65
C PRO A 269 -28.78 -12.14 4.34
N ALA A 270 -28.21 -11.03 3.85
CA ALA A 270 -26.76 -10.88 3.77
C ALA A 270 -26.18 -10.87 5.19
N SER A 271 -25.24 -11.76 5.49
CA SER A 271 -24.59 -11.85 6.80
C SER A 271 -23.24 -12.55 6.67
N GLY A 272 -22.23 -11.99 7.35
CA GLY A 272 -20.88 -12.54 7.41
C GLY A 272 -20.82 -13.96 7.97
N VAL A 273 -21.78 -14.39 8.80
CA VAL A 273 -21.83 -15.74 9.37
C VAL A 273 -21.92 -16.80 8.28
N PHE A 274 -22.73 -16.57 7.25
CA PHE A 274 -22.86 -17.53 6.16
C PHE A 274 -21.65 -17.49 5.22
N ALA A 275 -21.07 -16.30 5.02
CA ALA A 275 -19.86 -16.10 4.25
C ALA A 275 -18.69 -16.92 4.81
N VAL A 276 -18.57 -16.97 6.15
CA VAL A 276 -17.53 -17.74 6.86
C VAL A 276 -17.71 -19.25 6.67
N LYS A 277 -18.95 -19.75 6.78
CA LYS A 277 -19.21 -21.20 6.74
C LYS A 277 -19.06 -21.78 5.33
N ALA A 278 -19.35 -21.01 4.29
CA ALA A 278 -19.20 -21.44 2.89
C ALA A 278 -17.74 -21.72 2.48
N VAL A 279 -16.75 -21.16 3.18
CA VAL A 279 -15.32 -21.27 2.84
C VAL A 279 -14.83 -22.71 2.79
N ASN A 280 -15.35 -23.60 3.64
CA ASN A 280 -14.95 -25.01 3.64
C ASN A 280 -15.35 -25.71 2.33
N THR A 281 -16.59 -25.49 1.88
CA THR A 281 -17.07 -26.03 0.60
C THR A 281 -16.36 -25.36 -0.56
N LEU A 282 -16.17 -24.04 -0.51
CA LEU A 282 -15.46 -23.29 -1.54
C LEU A 282 -14.02 -23.81 -1.75
N ALA A 283 -13.23 -23.95 -0.68
CA ALA A 283 -11.85 -24.42 -0.78
C ALA A 283 -11.76 -25.83 -1.41
N TYR A 284 -12.67 -26.73 -1.02
CA TYR A 284 -12.77 -28.06 -1.61
C TYR A 284 -13.17 -27.99 -3.09
N ASN A 285 -14.21 -27.22 -3.42
CA ASN A 285 -14.75 -27.12 -4.77
C ASN A 285 -13.76 -26.47 -5.73
N LEU A 286 -13.00 -25.46 -5.32
CA LEU A 286 -11.98 -24.83 -6.16
C LEU A 286 -10.89 -25.82 -6.56
N LYS A 287 -10.33 -26.54 -5.57
CA LYS A 287 -9.33 -27.57 -5.83
C LYS A 287 -9.90 -28.65 -6.75
N LYS A 288 -11.10 -29.15 -6.47
CA LYS A 288 -11.72 -30.22 -7.29
C LYS A 288 -12.10 -29.76 -8.68
N ASN A 289 -12.56 -28.53 -8.84
CA ASN A 289 -12.91 -27.96 -10.13
C ASN A 289 -11.66 -27.81 -11.02
N ILE A 290 -10.53 -27.40 -10.47
CA ILE A 290 -9.24 -27.35 -11.19
C ILE A 290 -8.75 -28.77 -11.53
N GLU A 291 -8.98 -29.76 -10.66
CA GLU A 291 -8.68 -31.18 -10.93
C GLU A 291 -9.68 -31.87 -11.87
N GLY A 292 -10.74 -31.19 -12.34
CA GLY A 292 -11.80 -31.81 -13.15
C GLY A 292 -12.65 -32.85 -12.40
N LYS A 293 -12.74 -32.75 -11.07
CA LYS A 293 -13.43 -33.71 -10.19
C LYS A 293 -14.76 -33.17 -9.66
N LYS A 294 -15.59 -34.09 -9.15
CA LYS A 294 -16.92 -33.80 -8.59
C LYS A 294 -16.88 -32.80 -7.43
N LEU A 295 -17.81 -31.84 -7.46
CA LEU A 295 -17.96 -30.79 -6.46
C LEU A 295 -18.91 -31.19 -5.33
N LYS A 296 -18.78 -30.51 -4.18
CA LYS A 296 -19.67 -30.65 -3.03
C LYS A 296 -20.74 -29.56 -3.02
N LYS A 297 -21.94 -29.94 -2.58
CA LYS A 297 -23.04 -29.02 -2.34
C LYS A 297 -22.88 -28.30 -0.99
N TRP A 298 -23.32 -27.06 -0.92
CA TRP A 298 -23.38 -26.21 0.27
C TRP A 298 -24.85 -25.89 0.60
N PHE A 299 -25.24 -26.18 1.83
CA PHE A 299 -26.57 -25.88 2.36
C PHE A 299 -26.44 -24.91 3.55
N PRO A 300 -26.68 -23.60 3.37
CA PRO A 300 -26.63 -22.64 4.45
C PRO A 300 -27.81 -22.85 5.42
N GLN A 301 -27.58 -22.57 6.71
CA GLN A 301 -28.65 -22.52 7.70
C GLN A 301 -29.61 -21.33 7.42
N ASN A 302 -30.87 -21.43 7.83
CA ASN A 302 -31.89 -20.40 7.53
C ASN A 302 -31.88 -19.20 8.49
N LYS A 303 -31.32 -19.35 9.70
CA LYS A 303 -31.34 -18.33 10.77
C LYS A 303 -29.93 -18.03 11.26
N GLY A 304 -29.69 -16.81 11.70
CA GLY A 304 -28.43 -16.39 12.32
C GLY A 304 -28.72 -15.49 13.51
N LEU A 305 -27.86 -15.56 14.53
CA LEU A 305 -27.92 -14.66 15.68
C LEU A 305 -27.45 -13.27 15.25
N GLN A 306 -28.27 -12.26 15.51
CA GLN A 306 -27.95 -10.84 15.30
C GLN A 306 -27.93 -10.16 16.66
N ILE A 307 -26.92 -9.32 16.92
CA ILE A 307 -26.72 -8.65 18.20
C ILE A 307 -26.44 -7.18 17.90
N VAL A 308 -27.22 -6.28 18.50
CA VAL A 308 -27.05 -4.83 18.43
C VAL A 308 -26.66 -4.31 19.81
N LYS A 309 -25.52 -3.62 19.90
CA LYS A 309 -25.05 -3.01 21.15
C LYS A 309 -25.59 -1.57 21.33
N THR A 310 -25.79 -1.16 22.58
CA THR A 310 -26.21 0.21 22.94
C THR A 310 -25.07 1.14 23.35
N PHE A 311 -23.87 0.60 23.63
CA PHE A 311 -22.63 1.37 23.90
C PHE A 311 -22.70 2.41 25.04
N ASN A 312 -23.54 2.20 26.06
CA ASN A 312 -23.70 3.09 27.23
C ASN A 312 -22.77 2.77 28.40
N GLY A 313 -21.61 2.15 28.15
CA GLY A 313 -20.74 1.65 29.21
C GLY A 313 -21.21 0.35 29.86
N SER A 314 -22.47 -0.05 29.68
CA SER A 314 -22.93 -1.41 29.95
C SER A 314 -22.80 -2.30 28.70
N LEU A 315 -22.70 -3.61 28.88
CA LEU A 315 -22.67 -4.57 27.76
C LEU A 315 -24.07 -4.89 27.22
N GLU A 316 -25.02 -3.99 27.44
CA GLU A 316 -26.41 -4.13 27.03
C GLU A 316 -26.54 -4.32 25.51
N THR A 317 -27.39 -5.26 25.13
CA THR A 317 -27.67 -5.59 23.74
C THR A 317 -29.12 -5.92 23.49
N PHE A 318 -29.55 -5.72 22.25
CA PHE A 318 -30.74 -6.33 21.67
C PHE A 318 -30.30 -7.48 20.77
N SER A 319 -30.81 -8.69 21.05
CA SER A 319 -30.41 -9.91 20.33
C SER A 319 -31.60 -10.57 19.64
N PHE A 320 -31.40 -11.03 18.40
CA PHE A 320 -32.42 -11.60 17.54
C PHE A 320 -31.99 -12.95 16.97
N PHE A 321 -32.84 -13.96 17.07
CA PHE A 321 -32.65 -15.27 16.44
C PHE A 321 -33.95 -15.74 15.78
N GLY A 322 -34.16 -15.33 14.51
CA GLY A 322 -35.46 -15.49 13.87
C GLY A 322 -36.50 -14.60 14.53
N SER A 323 -37.61 -15.17 15.01
CA SER A 323 -38.67 -14.45 15.74
C SER A 323 -38.36 -14.23 17.22
N LEU A 324 -37.38 -14.94 17.79
CA LEU A 324 -36.99 -14.79 19.18
C LEU A 324 -36.21 -13.48 19.36
N THR A 325 -36.68 -12.65 20.29
CA THR A 325 -36.04 -11.39 20.66
C THR A 325 -35.70 -11.43 22.14
N ILE A 326 -34.44 -11.15 22.48
CA ILE A 326 -33.98 -10.96 23.85
C ILE A 326 -33.63 -9.48 23.98
N ASN A 327 -34.40 -8.79 24.83
CA ASN A 327 -34.19 -7.38 25.14
C ASN A 327 -33.17 -7.26 26.26
N SER A 328 -32.27 -6.28 26.14
CA SER A 328 -31.35 -5.83 27.18
C SER A 328 -30.60 -6.96 27.92
N SER A 329 -29.58 -7.54 27.26
CA SER A 329 -28.74 -8.57 27.87
C SER A 329 -27.24 -8.24 27.80
N SER A 330 -26.60 -8.21 28.97
CA SER A 330 -25.16 -8.07 29.12
C SER A 330 -24.37 -9.31 28.70
N PHE A 331 -25.00 -10.50 28.75
CA PHE A 331 -24.38 -11.76 28.35
C PHE A 331 -24.04 -11.78 26.86
N PHE A 332 -25.00 -11.39 26.01
CA PHE A 332 -24.79 -11.35 24.56
C PHE A 332 -23.79 -10.26 24.13
N GLY A 333 -23.64 -9.19 24.92
CA GLY A 333 -22.56 -8.22 24.73
C GLY A 333 -21.17 -8.81 24.97
N LYS A 334 -20.98 -9.57 26.06
CA LYS A 334 -19.74 -10.33 26.32
C LYS A 334 -19.47 -11.33 25.20
N LEU A 335 -20.50 -12.08 24.79
CA LEU A 335 -20.40 -13.06 23.72
C LEU A 335 -19.99 -12.42 22.38
N LYS A 336 -20.62 -11.31 21.99
CA LYS A 336 -20.28 -10.56 20.77
C LYS A 336 -18.83 -10.11 20.78
N ASN A 337 -18.40 -9.45 21.86
CA ASN A 337 -17.01 -9.01 22.01
C ASN A 337 -16.03 -10.18 21.88
N ASN A 338 -16.32 -11.32 22.50
CA ASN A 338 -15.47 -12.51 22.42
C ASN A 338 -15.42 -13.10 21.00
N ILE A 339 -16.56 -13.23 20.32
CA ILE A 339 -16.63 -13.74 18.94
C ILE A 339 -15.83 -12.83 18.00
N ASP A 340 -16.05 -11.53 18.10
CA ASP A 340 -15.47 -10.54 17.21
C ASP A 340 -13.95 -10.41 17.41
N LYS A 341 -13.49 -10.27 18.67
CA LYS A 341 -12.05 -10.26 18.99
C LYS A 341 -11.37 -11.57 18.58
N SER A 342 -12.03 -12.70 18.83
CA SER A 342 -11.50 -14.01 18.41
C SER A 342 -11.43 -14.16 16.90
N PHE A 343 -12.35 -13.53 16.15
CA PHE A 343 -12.31 -13.53 14.69
C PHE A 343 -11.10 -12.75 14.18
N VAL A 344 -10.90 -11.50 14.60
CA VAL A 344 -9.78 -10.67 14.11
C VAL A 344 -8.44 -11.23 14.58
N LYS A 345 -8.36 -11.79 15.80
CA LYS A 345 -7.15 -12.45 16.32
C LYS A 345 -6.64 -13.57 15.42
N LYS A 346 -7.50 -14.22 14.62
CA LYS A 346 -7.10 -15.25 13.63
C LYS A 346 -6.23 -14.72 12.50
N PHE A 347 -6.21 -13.40 12.27
CA PHE A 347 -5.54 -12.74 11.16
C PHE A 347 -4.39 -11.83 11.60
N LYS A 348 -4.18 -11.64 12.91
CA LYS A 348 -2.96 -11.05 13.44
C LYS A 348 -1.82 -12.06 13.29
N LEU A 349 -1.19 -12.09 12.11
CA LEU A 349 -0.19 -13.09 11.72
C LEU A 349 1.13 -13.05 12.52
N ARG A 350 1.28 -12.17 13.53
CA ARG A 350 2.33 -12.24 14.56
C ARG A 350 1.96 -11.47 15.84
N GLU A 351 1.08 -12.06 16.63
CA GLU A 351 1.16 -12.04 18.11
C GLU A 351 1.47 -13.46 18.65
N MET A 352 1.96 -14.35 17.79
CA MET A 352 2.61 -15.59 18.21
C MET A 352 4.02 -15.23 18.67
N LYS A 353 4.15 -15.00 19.99
CA LYS A 353 5.38 -14.78 20.76
C LYS A 353 6.50 -14.06 19.97
N LEU A 354 6.53 -12.73 20.12
CA LEU A 354 7.73 -11.92 19.98
C LEU A 354 8.74 -12.35 21.07
N ASP A 355 9.33 -13.53 20.90
CA ASP A 355 10.55 -13.86 21.59
C ASP A 355 11.65 -13.07 20.89
N LYS A 356 12.41 -12.25 21.63
CA LYS A 356 13.58 -11.53 21.08
C LYS A 356 14.59 -12.49 20.43
N LYS A 357 14.53 -13.78 20.76
CA LYS A 357 15.30 -14.87 20.13
C LYS A 357 14.76 -15.36 18.76
N ALA A 358 13.52 -15.07 18.37
CA ALA A 358 13.00 -15.44 17.04
C ALA A 358 13.25 -14.35 15.97
N ILE A 359 13.72 -13.18 16.41
CA ILE A 359 14.21 -12.10 15.53
C ILE A 359 15.67 -12.36 15.11
N SER A 360 16.38 -13.30 15.76
CA SER A 360 17.76 -13.60 15.40
C SER A 360 17.87 -14.50 14.16
N MET A 361 18.47 -13.93 13.11
CA MET A 361 19.43 -14.59 12.20
C MET A 361 18.95 -15.77 11.33
N GLU A 362 17.68 -15.81 10.91
CA GLU A 362 17.46 -16.24 9.52
C GLU A 362 17.74 -15.01 8.65
N ASN A 363 18.86 -15.02 7.93
CA ASN A 363 19.18 -14.02 6.91
C ASN A 363 18.08 -14.08 5.84
N PHE A 364 17.03 -13.28 6.00
CA PHE A 364 16.08 -13.03 4.93
C PHE A 364 16.77 -12.18 3.88
N ASP A 365 17.06 -12.78 2.73
CA ASP A 365 17.56 -12.05 1.56
C ASP A 365 16.48 -11.05 1.12
N CYS A 366 16.70 -9.77 1.45
CA CYS A 366 15.79 -8.72 1.04
C CYS A 366 15.86 -8.54 -0.49
N ARG A 367 14.72 -8.18 -1.07
CA ARG A 367 14.55 -7.93 -2.51
C ARG A 367 14.73 -6.43 -2.81
N GLY A 368 14.51 -6.02 -4.06
CA GLY A 368 14.69 -4.62 -4.44
C GLY A 368 16.15 -4.17 -4.28
N CYS A 369 16.37 -2.90 -3.93
CA CYS A 369 17.72 -2.34 -3.78
C CYS A 369 18.53 -2.95 -2.63
N ALA A 370 17.87 -3.60 -1.67
CA ALA A 370 18.55 -4.31 -0.58
C ALA A 370 19.22 -5.62 -1.05
N ALA A 371 18.99 -6.04 -2.30
CA ALA A 371 19.68 -7.17 -2.94
C ALA A 371 21.02 -6.77 -3.60
N LYS A 372 21.42 -5.49 -3.56
CA LYS A 372 22.73 -5.04 -4.07
C LYS A 372 23.86 -5.72 -3.28
N ILE A 373 24.97 -6.00 -3.95
CA ILE A 373 26.18 -6.46 -3.25
C ILE A 373 26.75 -5.33 -2.36
N PRO A 374 27.43 -5.66 -1.26
CA PRO A 374 28.07 -4.67 -0.39
C PRO A 374 29.06 -3.76 -1.16
N GLN A 375 29.08 -2.47 -0.81
CA GLN A 375 29.88 -1.44 -1.52
C GLN A 375 31.38 -1.74 -1.51
N ASN A 376 31.91 -2.23 -0.39
CA ASN A 376 33.32 -2.62 -0.27
C ASN A 376 33.69 -3.78 -1.21
N ILE A 377 32.82 -4.78 -1.35
CA ILE A 377 33.02 -5.91 -2.26
C ILE A 377 32.99 -5.41 -3.71
N LEU A 378 32.02 -4.56 -4.07
CA LEU A 378 31.94 -3.92 -5.39
C LEU A 378 33.21 -3.14 -5.71
N ASN A 379 33.64 -2.25 -4.81
CA ASN A 379 34.80 -1.41 -5.00
C ASN A 379 36.10 -2.22 -5.11
N SER A 380 36.24 -3.30 -4.32
CA SER A 380 37.37 -4.23 -4.45
C SER A 380 37.37 -4.89 -5.83
N ALA A 381 36.25 -5.49 -6.23
CA ALA A 381 36.14 -6.19 -7.50
C ALA A 381 36.40 -5.28 -8.71
N LEU A 382 35.95 -4.02 -8.66
CA LEU A 382 36.26 -3.01 -9.68
C LEU A 382 37.76 -2.72 -9.75
N ARG A 383 38.44 -2.54 -8.61
CA ARG A 383 39.89 -2.30 -8.58
C ARG A 383 40.66 -3.53 -9.07
N ASP A 384 40.29 -4.72 -8.61
CA ASP A 384 40.91 -5.99 -9.01
C ASP A 384 40.76 -6.26 -10.51
N SER A 385 39.63 -5.81 -11.10
CA SER A 385 39.36 -5.89 -12.54
C SER A 385 40.01 -4.78 -13.36
N LYS A 386 40.87 -3.93 -12.77
CA LYS A 386 41.50 -2.75 -13.40
C LYS A 386 40.51 -1.67 -13.85
N LEU A 387 39.35 -1.62 -13.20
CA LEU A 387 38.26 -0.67 -13.41
C LEU A 387 38.10 0.28 -12.19
N GLY A 388 39.15 0.46 -11.39
CA GLY A 388 39.14 1.23 -10.14
C GLY A 388 38.66 2.67 -10.28
N ARG A 389 38.76 3.28 -11.47
CA ARG A 389 38.22 4.62 -11.75
C ARG A 389 36.74 4.74 -11.38
N PHE A 390 35.93 3.69 -11.61
CA PHE A 390 34.50 3.71 -11.29
C PHE A 390 34.23 3.58 -9.77
N ALA A 391 35.17 3.02 -9.01
CA ALA A 391 35.09 3.01 -7.55
C ALA A 391 35.51 4.35 -6.94
N ASP A 392 36.44 5.07 -7.57
CA ASP A 392 37.02 6.30 -7.03
C ASP A 392 36.29 7.59 -7.47
N LEU A 393 35.55 7.52 -8.59
CA LEU A 393 34.74 8.60 -9.15
C LEU A 393 33.39 8.05 -9.64
N PRO A 394 32.51 7.61 -8.72
CA PRO A 394 31.19 7.14 -9.09
C PRO A 394 30.33 8.32 -9.59
N GLU A 395 29.48 8.05 -10.60
CA GLU A 395 28.44 8.96 -11.09
C GLU A 395 27.16 8.12 -11.32
N ASP A 396 25.99 8.75 -11.23
CA ASP A 396 24.71 8.03 -11.36
C ASP A 396 24.38 7.70 -12.83
N ALA A 397 24.73 8.58 -13.76
CA ALA A 397 24.66 8.31 -15.19
C ALA A 397 25.93 8.81 -15.90
N SER A 398 26.29 8.16 -17.00
CA SER A 398 27.48 8.52 -17.77
C SER A 398 27.12 9.30 -19.03
N GLU A 399 27.90 10.34 -19.33
CA GLU A 399 27.91 11.01 -20.64
C GLU A 399 28.49 10.04 -21.70
N VAL A 400 27.75 9.83 -22.79
CA VAL A 400 28.14 8.88 -23.86
C VAL A 400 28.69 9.62 -25.08
N ILE A 401 27.91 10.52 -25.70
CA ILE A 401 28.28 11.25 -26.93
C ILE A 401 27.68 12.67 -26.89
N LYS A 402 28.42 13.65 -27.45
CA LYS A 402 27.90 14.97 -27.81
C LYS A 402 27.48 15.00 -29.28
N VAL A 403 26.19 15.02 -29.56
CA VAL A 403 25.64 15.13 -30.93
C VAL A 403 25.02 16.50 -31.10
N GLU A 404 25.49 17.29 -32.07
CA GLU A 404 24.92 18.62 -32.41
C GLU A 404 24.78 19.60 -31.22
N GLY A 405 25.59 19.41 -30.18
CA GLY A 405 25.55 20.20 -28.94
C GLY A 405 24.57 19.72 -27.88
N GLN A 406 23.86 18.60 -28.12
CA GLN A 406 23.15 17.84 -27.09
C GLN A 406 24.08 16.79 -26.47
N VAL A 407 23.83 16.42 -25.22
CA VAL A 407 24.61 15.41 -24.49
C VAL A 407 23.72 14.23 -24.14
N LEU A 408 24.10 13.02 -24.58
CA LEU A 408 23.41 11.78 -24.25
C LEU A 408 23.92 11.24 -22.91
N PHE A 409 23.00 11.00 -21.98
CA PHE A 409 23.24 10.33 -20.70
C PHE A 409 22.68 8.92 -20.73
N GLN A 410 23.40 7.99 -20.14
CA GLN A 410 22.96 6.60 -20.01
C GLN A 410 23.24 6.07 -18.60
N SER A 411 22.28 5.32 -18.05
CA SER A 411 22.47 4.50 -16.86
C SER A 411 21.84 3.12 -17.02
N VAL A 412 22.20 2.19 -16.14
CA VAL A 412 21.59 0.86 -16.00
C VAL A 412 21.29 0.61 -14.52
N ASP A 413 20.02 0.44 -14.17
CA ASP A 413 19.62 -0.07 -12.85
C ASP A 413 18.48 -1.09 -12.96
N GLY A 414 18.30 -1.89 -11.92
CA GLY A 414 17.36 -2.99 -11.87
C GLY A 414 17.43 -3.77 -10.58
N PHE A 415 16.40 -4.56 -10.30
CA PHE A 415 16.38 -5.42 -9.12
C PHE A 415 15.42 -6.61 -9.27
N PRO A 416 15.62 -7.68 -8.48
CA PRO A 416 14.64 -8.76 -8.31
C PRO A 416 13.32 -8.22 -7.77
N ALA A 417 12.19 -8.73 -8.28
CA ALA A 417 10.87 -8.25 -7.95
C ALA A 417 10.64 -8.12 -6.44
N LEU A 418 10.21 -6.92 -6.06
CA LEU A 418 9.97 -6.51 -4.67
C LEU A 418 8.55 -6.84 -4.22
N ILE A 419 7.61 -6.89 -5.16
CA ILE A 419 6.19 -7.18 -4.95
C ILE A 419 5.68 -8.17 -6.00
N SER A 420 4.60 -8.88 -5.65
CA SER A 420 4.06 -9.98 -6.46
C SER A 420 3.12 -9.54 -7.60
N ASP A 421 2.92 -8.24 -7.80
CA ASP A 421 2.18 -7.67 -8.93
C ASP A 421 3.18 -7.29 -10.05
N PRO A 422 3.23 -8.02 -11.19
CA PRO A 422 4.22 -7.76 -12.25
C PRO A 422 4.15 -6.36 -12.82
N TRP A 423 2.94 -5.83 -13.03
CA TRP A 423 2.74 -4.50 -13.61
C TRP A 423 3.23 -3.42 -12.65
N LEU A 424 2.84 -3.54 -11.38
CA LEU A 424 3.23 -2.57 -10.37
C LEU A 424 4.72 -2.62 -10.06
N ASN A 425 5.30 -3.83 -9.98
CA ASN A 425 6.74 -4.00 -9.77
C ASN A 425 7.53 -3.34 -10.90
N ALA A 426 7.14 -3.58 -12.14
CA ALA A 426 7.83 -3.04 -13.31
C ALA A 426 7.72 -1.51 -13.41
N ARG A 427 6.58 -0.91 -13.01
CA ARG A 427 6.48 0.55 -12.83
C ARG A 427 7.51 1.07 -11.82
N ILE A 428 7.58 0.45 -10.65
CA ILE A 428 8.51 0.86 -9.58
C ILE A 428 9.96 0.71 -10.06
N THR A 429 10.32 -0.40 -10.71
CA THR A 429 11.68 -0.59 -11.25
C THR A 429 12.01 0.47 -12.31
N THR A 430 11.06 0.86 -13.16
CA THR A 430 11.28 1.89 -14.18
C THR A 430 11.49 3.27 -13.58
N LEU A 431 10.64 3.66 -12.62
CA LEU A 431 10.81 4.92 -11.89
C LEU A 431 12.13 4.95 -11.11
N HIS A 432 12.56 3.81 -10.58
CA HIS A 432 13.85 3.68 -9.92
C HIS A 432 15.01 3.84 -10.88
N ALA A 433 15.02 3.12 -12.01
CA ALA A 433 16.10 3.27 -12.99
C ALA A 433 16.20 4.70 -13.54
N CYS A 434 15.07 5.41 -13.65
CA CYS A 434 15.07 6.82 -14.07
C CYS A 434 15.68 7.78 -13.04
N SER A 435 15.81 7.41 -11.75
CA SER A 435 16.33 8.34 -10.74
C SER A 435 17.79 8.72 -10.97
N ASP A 436 18.57 7.85 -11.60
CA ASP A 436 19.93 8.14 -12.03
C ASP A 436 20.00 9.31 -13.02
N LEU A 437 19.08 9.34 -14.00
CA LEU A 437 19.00 10.47 -14.95
C LEU A 437 18.56 11.75 -14.24
N TRP A 438 17.61 11.64 -13.32
CA TRP A 438 17.13 12.79 -12.56
C TRP A 438 18.20 13.38 -11.64
N ALA A 439 19.05 12.54 -11.03
CA ALA A 439 20.21 12.97 -10.26
C ALA A 439 21.19 13.80 -11.11
N CYS A 440 21.30 13.52 -12.40
CA CYS A 440 22.09 14.30 -13.36
C CYS A 440 21.38 15.55 -13.90
N GLY A 441 20.12 15.79 -13.53
CA GLY A 441 19.30 16.89 -14.07
C GLY A 441 18.77 16.62 -15.47
N VAL A 442 18.60 15.34 -15.85
CA VAL A 442 18.22 14.92 -17.21
C VAL A 442 16.85 14.26 -17.20
N ARG A 443 16.07 14.47 -18.27
CA ARG A 443 14.75 13.84 -18.48
C ARG A 443 14.91 12.52 -19.24
N LEU A 444 13.98 11.60 -19.02
CA LEU A 444 13.94 10.35 -19.77
C LEU A 444 13.73 10.64 -21.27
N SER A 445 14.45 9.93 -22.13
CA SER A 445 14.28 9.92 -23.59
C SER A 445 13.93 8.53 -24.10
N SER A 446 14.69 7.51 -23.72
CA SER A 446 14.41 6.13 -24.15
C SER A 446 14.91 5.09 -23.17
N ILE A 447 14.44 3.85 -23.31
CA ILE A 447 14.90 2.72 -22.51
C ILE A 447 15.13 1.44 -23.34
N ASN A 448 16.07 0.61 -22.88
CA ASN A 448 16.18 -0.79 -23.26
C ASN A 448 15.89 -1.69 -22.06
N VAL A 449 15.19 -2.80 -22.31
CA VAL A 449 14.60 -3.64 -21.25
C VAL A 449 15.26 -5.02 -21.21
N LEU A 450 15.71 -5.47 -20.03
CA LEU A 450 16.13 -6.84 -19.79
C LEU A 450 15.21 -7.48 -18.73
N ILE A 451 14.49 -8.54 -19.09
CA ILE A 451 13.57 -9.23 -18.16
C ILE A 451 13.93 -10.71 -18.04
N SER A 452 14.19 -11.13 -16.81
CA SER A 452 14.27 -12.53 -16.39
C SER A 452 12.90 -12.98 -15.90
N LEU A 453 12.38 -14.09 -16.44
CA LEU A 453 11.09 -14.65 -16.00
C LEU A 453 11.30 -16.01 -15.32
N PRO A 454 10.49 -16.36 -14.31
CA PRO A 454 10.50 -17.71 -13.75
C PRO A 454 10.05 -18.75 -14.79
N LYS A 455 10.52 -19.99 -14.64
CA LYS A 455 10.06 -21.12 -15.43
C LYS A 455 8.66 -21.54 -14.98
N VAL A 456 7.66 -21.19 -15.79
CA VAL A 456 6.23 -21.46 -15.56
C VAL A 456 5.56 -21.87 -16.88
N GLU A 457 4.28 -22.22 -16.85
CA GLU A 457 3.52 -22.55 -18.07
C GLU A 457 3.46 -21.35 -19.03
N GLU A 458 3.55 -21.62 -20.34
CA GLU A 458 3.72 -20.61 -21.40
C GLU A 458 2.71 -19.48 -21.35
N ASN A 459 1.42 -19.77 -21.18
CA ASN A 459 0.41 -18.72 -21.13
C ASN A 459 0.55 -17.86 -19.86
N PHE A 460 0.93 -18.46 -18.72
CA PHE A 460 1.21 -17.70 -17.50
C PHE A 460 2.52 -16.89 -17.62
N GLN A 461 3.53 -17.43 -18.30
CA GLN A 461 4.76 -16.69 -18.61
C GLN A 461 4.46 -15.47 -19.50
N ASN A 462 3.60 -15.63 -20.52
CA ASN A 462 3.10 -14.54 -21.35
C ASN A 462 2.36 -13.47 -20.53
N TYR A 463 1.54 -13.88 -19.54
CA TYR A 463 0.93 -12.95 -18.59
C TYR A 463 1.98 -12.15 -17.80
N LEU A 464 2.98 -12.82 -17.19
CA LEU A 464 4.03 -12.14 -16.43
C LEU A 464 4.79 -11.14 -17.29
N PHE A 465 5.12 -11.52 -18.53
CA PHE A 465 5.85 -10.68 -19.47
C PHE A 465 5.02 -9.46 -19.92
N THR A 466 3.80 -9.70 -20.39
CA THR A 466 2.89 -8.66 -20.89
C THR A 466 2.62 -7.60 -19.82
N HIS A 467 2.36 -8.03 -18.58
CA HIS A 467 2.11 -7.09 -17.48
C HIS A 467 3.37 -6.34 -17.06
N SER A 468 4.54 -6.98 -17.07
CA SER A 468 5.82 -6.30 -16.80
C SER A 468 6.11 -5.23 -17.85
N LEU A 469 6.02 -5.56 -19.15
CA LEU A 469 6.20 -4.61 -20.24
C LEU A 469 5.19 -3.46 -20.18
N SER A 470 3.93 -3.77 -19.88
CA SER A 470 2.90 -2.73 -19.75
C SER A 470 3.15 -1.81 -18.55
N GLY A 471 3.74 -2.33 -17.47
CA GLY A 471 4.16 -1.54 -16.33
C GLY A 471 5.28 -0.58 -16.72
N ILE A 472 6.31 -1.08 -17.41
CA ILE A 472 7.40 -0.26 -17.96
C ILE A 472 6.85 0.82 -18.90
N LYS A 473 6.08 0.42 -19.91
CA LYS A 473 5.50 1.33 -20.91
C LYS A 473 4.68 2.43 -20.24
N SER A 474 3.91 2.10 -19.20
CA SER A 474 3.07 3.08 -18.52
C SER A 474 3.86 4.18 -17.79
N VAL A 475 5.13 3.97 -17.45
CA VAL A 475 6.02 5.03 -16.94
C VAL A 475 6.68 5.78 -18.08
N VAL A 476 7.14 5.05 -19.11
CA VAL A 476 7.79 5.64 -20.28
C VAL A 476 6.86 6.62 -21.01
N ASP A 477 5.60 6.23 -21.22
CA ASP A 477 4.56 7.08 -21.80
C ASP A 477 4.27 8.31 -20.93
N GLU A 478 4.21 8.12 -19.60
CA GLU A 478 4.00 9.20 -18.62
C GLU A 478 5.12 10.24 -18.66
N LEU A 479 6.36 9.80 -18.88
CA LEU A 479 7.55 10.67 -18.91
C LEU A 479 7.90 11.21 -20.29
N GLY A 480 7.18 10.76 -21.34
CA GLY A 480 7.37 11.18 -22.72
C GLY A 480 8.60 10.58 -23.40
N GLY A 481 9.00 9.36 -23.02
CA GLY A 481 10.08 8.62 -23.68
C GLY A 481 9.60 7.45 -24.54
N ASP A 482 10.55 6.64 -25.02
CA ASP A 482 10.28 5.46 -25.86
C ASP A 482 10.92 4.17 -25.32
N VAL A 483 10.23 3.04 -25.49
CA VAL A 483 10.81 1.70 -25.32
C VAL A 483 11.42 1.28 -26.65
N ILE A 484 12.75 1.30 -26.76
CA ILE A 484 13.46 1.13 -28.05
C ILE A 484 14.00 -0.29 -28.29
N GLY A 485 13.92 -1.18 -27.30
CA GLY A 485 14.29 -2.58 -27.47
C GLY A 485 14.51 -3.31 -26.15
N GLY A 486 14.98 -4.55 -26.22
CA GLY A 486 15.25 -5.35 -25.04
C GLY A 486 15.51 -6.83 -25.32
N HIS A 487 15.80 -7.58 -24.25
CA HIS A 487 15.99 -9.02 -24.25
C HIS A 487 15.26 -9.69 -23.08
N THR A 488 15.02 -10.98 -23.22
CA THR A 488 14.38 -11.79 -22.19
C THR A 488 15.07 -13.13 -22.05
N TYR A 489 15.10 -13.67 -20.83
CA TYR A 489 15.53 -15.05 -20.59
C TYR A 489 14.71 -15.71 -19.48
N GLU A 490 14.66 -17.04 -19.51
CA GLU A 490 14.01 -17.84 -18.49
C GLU A 490 15.02 -18.23 -17.39
N LYS A 491 14.65 -17.97 -16.13
CA LYS A 491 15.44 -18.30 -14.95
C LYS A 491 15.52 -19.82 -14.78
N ARG A 492 16.73 -20.33 -14.55
CA ARG A 492 16.99 -21.78 -14.41
C ARG A 492 16.87 -22.31 -12.98
N SER A 493 16.88 -21.42 -11.98
CA SER A 493 16.60 -21.79 -10.59
C SER A 493 15.09 -22.00 -10.38
N LEU A 494 14.73 -22.88 -9.45
CA LEU A 494 13.33 -23.03 -9.03
C LEU A 494 12.83 -21.69 -8.44
N SER A 495 11.67 -21.23 -8.89
CA SER A 495 11.03 -20.02 -8.35
C SER A 495 10.08 -20.39 -7.22
N ASP A 496 10.21 -19.72 -6.08
CA ASP A 496 9.25 -19.83 -5.00
C ASP A 496 7.95 -19.08 -5.30
N ASN A 497 6.81 -19.67 -4.93
CA ASN A 497 5.53 -18.98 -4.99
C ASN A 497 5.49 -17.77 -4.03
N PRO A 498 4.81 -16.66 -4.41
CA PRO A 498 4.12 -16.46 -5.67
C PRO A 498 5.10 -16.24 -6.85
N PHE A 499 4.87 -16.95 -7.96
CA PHE A 499 5.76 -16.93 -9.14
C PHE A 499 6.21 -15.54 -9.62
N PRO A 500 5.37 -14.47 -9.62
CA PRO A 500 5.82 -13.13 -9.98
C PRO A 500 7.04 -12.60 -9.21
N LEU A 501 7.30 -13.09 -7.99
CA LEU A 501 8.50 -12.73 -7.24
C LEU A 501 9.79 -13.32 -7.87
N GLY A 502 9.68 -14.23 -8.83
CA GLY A 502 10.81 -14.74 -9.60
C GLY A 502 11.22 -13.84 -10.78
N ILE A 503 10.53 -12.73 -11.01
CA ILE A 503 10.85 -11.77 -12.08
C ILE A 503 12.05 -10.92 -11.65
N ASP A 504 13.05 -10.77 -12.53
CA ASP A 504 14.11 -9.79 -12.38
C ASP A 504 14.02 -8.80 -13.55
N ILE A 505 14.10 -7.50 -13.28
CA ILE A 505 14.03 -6.45 -14.31
C ILE A 505 15.27 -5.57 -14.19
N SER A 506 15.94 -5.35 -15.31
CA SER A 506 17.00 -4.36 -15.47
C SER A 506 16.73 -3.49 -16.68
N LEU A 507 17.00 -2.20 -16.55
CA LEU A 507 16.66 -1.20 -17.55
C LEU A 507 17.88 -0.35 -17.83
N THR A 508 18.27 -0.28 -19.10
CA THR A 508 19.13 0.80 -19.56
C THR A 508 18.24 1.99 -19.83
N VAL A 509 18.51 3.12 -19.17
CA VAL A 509 17.78 4.37 -19.35
C VAL A 509 18.66 5.39 -20.05
N ASN A 510 18.10 6.09 -21.01
CA ASN A 510 18.78 7.14 -21.76
C ASN A 510 18.07 8.47 -21.57
N GLY A 511 18.83 9.54 -21.39
CA GLY A 511 18.34 10.90 -21.30
C GLY A 511 19.14 11.84 -22.19
N VAL A 512 18.52 12.92 -22.65
CA VAL A 512 19.19 13.91 -23.49
C VAL A 512 19.17 15.26 -22.80
N MET A 513 20.35 15.85 -22.63
CA MET A 513 20.50 17.20 -22.14
C MET A 513 20.65 18.18 -23.30
N GLU A 514 19.79 19.20 -23.33
CA GLU A 514 19.80 20.26 -24.34
C GLU A 514 21.07 21.11 -24.31
N LYS A 515 21.39 21.71 -25.46
CA LYS A 515 22.54 22.59 -25.64
C LYS A 515 22.54 23.75 -24.65
N GLY A 516 23.69 23.99 -24.02
CA GLY A 516 23.90 25.10 -23.09
C GLY A 516 23.45 24.82 -21.64
N LYS A 517 22.72 23.72 -21.39
CA LYS A 517 22.47 23.25 -20.02
C LYS A 517 23.72 22.56 -19.46
N LYS A 518 23.86 22.60 -18.14
CA LYS A 518 24.96 21.95 -17.41
C LYS A 518 24.41 20.82 -16.57
N GLU A 519 25.06 19.68 -16.66
CA GLU A 519 24.77 18.50 -15.86
C GLU A 519 24.91 18.78 -14.36
N TRP A 520 24.19 17.99 -13.57
CA TRP A 520 24.40 17.90 -12.13
C TRP A 520 25.32 16.71 -11.88
N LYS A 521 26.36 16.92 -11.08
CA LYS A 521 27.34 15.88 -10.72
C LYS A 521 27.18 15.52 -9.26
N LYS A 522 27.71 14.37 -8.86
CA LYS A 522 27.91 14.08 -7.42
C LYS A 522 28.89 15.05 -6.77
N SER A 523 29.86 15.53 -7.53
CA SER A 523 30.85 16.51 -7.09
C SER A 523 30.41 17.96 -7.31
N GLY A 524 31.10 18.89 -6.65
CA GLY A 524 30.91 20.34 -6.86
C GLY A 524 30.28 21.07 -5.69
N MET A 525 30.06 20.39 -4.56
CA MET A 525 29.62 21.01 -3.31
C MET A 525 30.56 22.16 -2.90
N LYS A 526 29.99 23.21 -2.34
CA LYS A 526 30.72 24.40 -1.88
C LYS A 526 30.45 24.63 -0.40
N SER A 527 31.46 25.16 0.29
CA SER A 527 31.30 25.65 1.67
C SER A 527 30.14 26.66 1.73
N GLY A 528 29.26 26.46 2.72
CA GLY A 528 28.05 27.25 2.91
C GLY A 528 26.81 26.76 2.15
N ASP A 529 26.92 25.75 1.28
CA ASP A 529 25.73 25.19 0.60
C ASP A 529 24.75 24.57 1.61
N VAL A 530 23.45 24.62 1.30
CA VAL A 530 22.43 23.84 2.01
C VAL A 530 22.22 22.49 1.32
N LEU A 531 21.96 21.46 2.13
CA LEU A 531 21.59 20.13 1.66
C LEU A 531 20.08 19.96 1.76
N LEU A 532 19.43 19.64 0.64
CA LEU A 532 17.98 19.46 0.55
C LEU A 532 17.62 18.06 0.05
N MET A 533 16.48 17.53 0.52
CA MET A 533 15.98 16.20 0.20
C MET A 533 14.52 16.24 -0.23
N SER A 534 14.14 15.41 -1.21
CA SER A 534 12.81 15.45 -1.83
C SER A 534 11.73 14.63 -1.11
N ARG A 535 12.10 13.58 -0.37
CA ARG A 535 11.17 12.59 0.22
C ARG A 535 11.67 12.03 1.55
N PRO A 536 10.78 11.50 2.42
CA PRO A 536 11.15 10.74 3.63
C PRO A 536 11.90 9.43 3.32
N LEU A 537 12.57 8.89 4.34
CA LEU A 537 13.32 7.64 4.31
C LEU A 537 12.55 6.48 4.97
N GLY A 538 12.97 5.24 4.70
CA GLY A 538 12.49 4.04 5.39
C GLY A 538 11.89 2.93 4.51
N VAL A 539 12.09 3.00 3.19
CA VAL A 539 11.52 2.02 2.25
C VAL A 539 12.11 0.62 2.46
N GLY A 540 13.42 0.51 2.71
CA GLY A 540 14.08 -0.78 2.93
C GLY A 540 13.57 -1.47 4.19
N ILE A 541 13.50 -0.74 5.30
CA ILE A 541 12.94 -1.23 6.57
C ILE A 541 11.47 -1.64 6.40
N PHE A 542 10.67 -0.87 5.66
CA PHE A 542 9.28 -1.22 5.36
C PHE A 542 9.16 -2.59 4.68
N PHE A 543 9.90 -2.81 3.58
CA PHE A 543 9.85 -4.09 2.88
C PHE A 543 10.45 -5.23 3.70
N ALA A 544 11.50 -4.96 4.47
CA ALA A 544 12.09 -5.94 5.39
C ALA A 544 11.09 -6.35 6.50
N ALA A 545 10.21 -5.45 6.93
CA ALA A 545 9.13 -5.75 7.85
C ALA A 545 7.97 -6.51 7.17
N GLN A 546 7.58 -6.13 5.95
CA GLN A 546 6.57 -6.85 5.16
C GLN A 546 6.98 -8.30 4.89
N MET A 547 8.25 -8.56 4.55
CA MET A 547 8.81 -9.91 4.37
C MET A 547 8.75 -10.74 5.67
N ARG A 548 8.79 -10.08 6.82
CA ARG A 548 8.61 -10.71 8.15
C ARG A 548 7.14 -10.79 8.59
N ASN A 549 6.21 -10.51 7.68
CA ASN A 549 4.76 -10.48 7.89
C ASN A 549 4.32 -9.50 9.00
N ILE A 550 5.02 -8.36 9.12
CA ILE A 550 4.69 -7.30 10.06
C ILE A 550 3.74 -6.31 9.41
N ASN A 551 2.64 -6.03 10.11
CA ASN A 551 1.55 -5.18 9.65
C ASN A 551 1.87 -3.69 9.79
N LEU A 552 1.75 -2.96 8.68
CA LEU A 552 2.16 -1.55 8.54
C LEU A 552 1.10 -0.74 7.81
N PHE A 553 -0.06 -0.61 8.44
CA PHE A 553 -1.22 0.05 7.86
C PHE A 553 -0.95 1.49 7.43
N ASP A 554 -0.33 2.31 8.29
CA ASP A 554 -0.13 3.73 8.03
C ASP A 554 1.04 3.97 7.06
N SER A 555 2.12 3.17 7.18
CA SER A 555 3.26 3.26 6.27
C SER A 555 2.89 2.92 4.83
N SER A 556 2.10 1.84 4.62
CA SER A 556 1.82 1.27 3.30
C SER A 556 1.27 2.31 2.32
N TYR A 557 0.27 3.11 2.73
CA TYR A 557 -0.31 4.13 1.86
C TYR A 557 0.72 5.19 1.45
N SER A 558 1.45 5.74 2.43
CA SER A 558 2.41 6.81 2.19
C SER A 558 3.60 6.38 1.33
N ILE A 559 4.09 5.15 1.52
CA ILE A 559 5.21 4.59 0.77
C ILE A 559 4.79 4.31 -0.67
N PHE A 560 3.70 3.58 -0.90
CA PHE A 560 3.24 3.28 -2.26
C PHE A 560 2.87 4.55 -3.04
N LYS A 561 2.34 5.59 -2.38
CA LYS A 561 2.11 6.89 -3.02
C LYS A 561 3.41 7.47 -3.59
N ASN A 562 4.53 7.38 -2.86
CA ASN A 562 5.80 7.91 -3.31
C ASN A 562 6.50 6.98 -4.31
N LEU A 563 6.49 5.66 -4.09
CA LEU A 563 7.07 4.68 -5.02
C LEU A 563 6.49 4.78 -6.45
N LEU A 564 5.24 5.22 -6.58
CA LEU A 564 4.54 5.32 -7.86
C LEU A 564 4.52 6.73 -8.46
N ASN A 565 5.04 7.72 -7.75
CA ASN A 565 5.09 9.09 -8.22
C ASN A 565 6.47 9.39 -8.82
N SER A 566 6.52 9.88 -10.06
CA SER A 566 7.75 10.35 -10.69
C SER A 566 8.40 11.49 -9.91
N GLN A 567 9.73 11.64 -10.03
CA GLN A 567 10.47 12.83 -9.55
C GLN A 567 10.96 13.72 -10.70
N GLN A 568 10.63 13.42 -11.96
CA GLN A 568 11.04 14.23 -13.11
C GLN A 568 10.55 15.69 -13.01
N TYR A 569 9.38 15.91 -12.41
CA TYR A 569 8.85 17.26 -12.18
C TYR A 569 9.77 18.14 -11.31
N LEU A 570 10.58 17.54 -10.42
CA LEU A 570 11.55 18.29 -9.60
C LEU A 570 12.65 18.89 -10.49
N ILE A 571 13.03 18.16 -11.54
CA ILE A 571 14.03 18.60 -12.52
C ILE A 571 13.47 19.73 -13.36
N GLU A 572 12.21 19.59 -13.80
CA GLU A 572 11.47 20.60 -14.56
C GLU A 572 11.30 21.90 -13.76
N ASP A 573 10.92 21.79 -12.48
CA ASP A 573 10.82 22.92 -11.55
C ASP A 573 12.17 23.64 -11.39
N ILE A 574 13.26 22.90 -11.15
CA ILE A 574 14.60 23.50 -11.00
C ILE A 574 15.05 24.15 -12.31
N HIS A 575 14.85 23.51 -13.45
CA HIS A 575 15.18 24.08 -14.76
C HIS A 575 14.40 25.36 -15.04
N PHE A 576 13.11 25.40 -14.72
CA PHE A 576 12.29 26.60 -14.83
C PHE A 576 12.85 27.75 -13.99
N ILE A 577 13.21 27.49 -12.73
CA ILE A 577 13.78 28.50 -11.83
C ILE A 577 15.17 28.96 -12.34
N GLN A 578 16.04 28.03 -12.76
CA GLN A 578 17.37 28.34 -13.31
C GLN A 578 17.27 29.23 -14.55
N ASN A 579 16.35 28.93 -15.46
CA ASN A 579 16.14 29.72 -16.67
C ASN A 579 15.66 31.14 -16.35
N LYS A 580 14.78 31.27 -15.35
CA LYS A 580 14.29 32.59 -14.91
C LYS A 580 15.38 33.43 -14.24
N ILE A 581 16.28 32.80 -13.49
CA ILE A 581 17.39 33.48 -12.79
C ILE A 581 18.61 33.70 -13.71
N GLY A 582 18.77 32.89 -14.75
CA GLY A 582 19.94 32.89 -15.63
C GLY A 582 21.20 32.33 -14.97
N LYS A 583 21.07 31.53 -13.90
CA LYS A 583 22.20 30.95 -13.16
C LYS A 583 21.95 29.48 -12.81
N LYS A 584 23.03 28.70 -12.75
CA LYS A 584 23.02 27.34 -12.19
C LYS A 584 22.73 27.42 -10.68
N ILE A 585 21.75 26.65 -10.23
CA ILE A 585 21.29 26.60 -8.83
C ILE A 585 21.91 25.42 -8.11
N ILE A 586 21.95 24.25 -8.76
CA ILE A 586 22.44 23.00 -8.17
C ILE A 586 23.95 22.94 -8.29
N ASN A 587 24.67 22.78 -7.17
CA ASN A 587 26.10 22.60 -7.16
C ASN A 587 26.48 21.11 -7.26
N ALA A 588 25.74 20.24 -6.58
CA ALA A 588 25.90 18.79 -6.65
C ALA A 588 24.54 18.08 -6.41
N SER A 589 24.37 16.87 -6.92
CA SER A 589 23.17 16.04 -6.69
C SER A 589 23.49 14.54 -6.77
N THR A 590 22.65 13.73 -6.12
CA THR A 590 22.61 12.27 -6.22
C THR A 590 21.18 11.81 -5.94
N ASP A 591 20.81 10.61 -6.36
CA ASP A 591 19.68 9.89 -5.78
C ASP A 591 20.15 9.00 -4.62
N ILE A 592 19.23 8.60 -3.75
CA ILE A 592 19.54 7.70 -2.62
C ILE A 592 19.01 6.31 -2.93
N THR A 593 19.90 5.32 -3.00
CA THR A 593 19.55 3.92 -3.33
C THR A 593 20.07 2.91 -2.30
N GLY A 594 20.80 1.87 -2.71
CA GLY A 594 21.15 0.70 -1.90
C GLY A 594 22.12 0.97 -0.75
N PHE A 595 22.98 1.99 -0.85
CA PHE A 595 23.95 2.32 0.21
C PHE A 595 23.38 3.27 1.29
N GLY A 596 22.11 3.63 1.19
CA GLY A 596 21.46 4.58 2.08
C GLY A 596 22.02 6.01 1.93
N LEU A 597 21.48 6.95 2.71
CA LEU A 597 21.88 8.35 2.63
C LEU A 597 23.36 8.54 2.96
N LEU A 598 23.87 7.87 4.00
CA LEU A 598 25.25 8.07 4.42
C LEU A 598 26.27 7.63 3.36
N GLY A 599 26.00 6.51 2.67
CA GLY A 599 26.85 6.05 1.57
C GLY A 599 26.93 7.06 0.43
N HIS A 600 25.78 7.46 -0.10
CA HIS A 600 25.70 8.39 -1.22
C HIS A 600 26.20 9.80 -0.86
N LEU A 601 25.91 10.31 0.34
CA LEU A 601 26.42 11.61 0.76
C LEU A 601 27.95 11.60 0.93
N LYS A 602 28.51 10.50 1.44
CA LYS A 602 29.97 10.33 1.53
C LYS A 602 30.60 10.37 0.14
N GLU A 603 30.01 9.69 -0.85
CA GLU A 603 30.47 9.76 -2.26
C GLU A 603 30.50 11.21 -2.77
N MET A 604 29.44 11.98 -2.52
CA MET A 604 29.39 13.39 -2.96
C MET A 604 30.47 14.26 -2.31
N VAL A 605 30.69 14.11 -1.00
CA VAL A 605 31.71 14.86 -0.26
C VAL A 605 33.11 14.47 -0.73
N ASP A 606 33.39 13.18 -0.85
CA ASP A 606 34.70 12.67 -1.28
C ASP A 606 35.02 13.11 -2.71
N ALA A 607 34.07 12.99 -3.64
CA ALA A 607 34.24 13.44 -5.01
C ALA A 607 34.44 14.96 -5.11
N SER A 608 33.72 15.72 -4.29
CA SER A 608 33.91 17.18 -4.19
C SER A 608 35.30 17.53 -3.61
N ASN A 609 35.74 16.82 -2.58
CA ASN A 609 37.04 17.04 -1.93
C ASN A 609 38.21 16.67 -2.83
N LYS A 610 38.09 15.60 -3.64
CA LYS A 610 39.10 15.25 -4.65
C LYS A 610 39.36 16.41 -5.61
N ASN A 611 38.28 16.96 -6.20
CA ASN A 611 38.38 18.14 -7.08
C ASN A 611 38.95 19.36 -6.33
N ARG A 612 38.62 19.55 -5.05
CA ARG A 612 39.12 20.68 -4.28
C ARG A 612 40.61 20.57 -3.98
N ILE A 613 41.09 19.37 -3.62
CA ILE A 613 42.51 19.09 -3.37
C ILE A 613 43.32 19.33 -4.65
N GLU A 614 42.86 18.82 -5.80
CA GLU A 614 43.49 19.06 -7.11
C GLU A 614 43.59 20.56 -7.45
N ASN A 615 42.68 21.39 -6.91
CA ASN A 615 42.65 22.84 -7.08
C ASN A 615 43.22 23.62 -5.88
N ASN A 616 43.98 22.98 -4.97
CA ASN A 616 44.55 23.59 -3.76
C ASN A 616 43.53 24.31 -2.85
N ASN A 617 42.28 23.86 -2.85
CA ASN A 617 41.22 24.36 -1.98
C ASN A 617 41.11 23.51 -0.70
N LYS A 618 40.71 24.14 0.41
CA LYS A 618 40.41 23.43 1.67
C LYS A 618 39.32 22.39 1.46
N LYS A 619 39.45 21.23 2.11
CA LYS A 619 38.38 20.21 2.17
C LYS A 619 37.11 20.81 2.79
N ILE A 620 35.98 20.24 2.42
CA ILE A 620 34.65 20.52 2.95
C ILE A 620 34.12 19.30 3.70
N GLN A 621 33.14 19.53 4.55
CA GLN A 621 32.44 18.49 5.30
C GLN A 621 30.93 18.69 5.18
N ALA A 622 30.14 17.61 5.21
CA ALA A 622 28.69 17.71 5.27
C ALA A 622 28.22 17.67 6.73
N GLU A 623 27.60 18.74 7.20
CA GLU A 623 26.98 18.82 8.53
C GLU A 623 25.50 18.44 8.43
N LEU A 624 25.09 17.35 9.08
CA LEU A 624 23.73 16.85 9.11
C LEU A 624 23.02 17.17 10.42
N ASP A 625 21.83 17.75 10.33
CA ASP A 625 20.96 17.97 11.49
C ASP A 625 19.99 16.79 11.61
N LEU A 626 20.28 15.92 12.58
CA LEU A 626 19.51 14.68 12.81
C LEU A 626 18.04 14.97 13.19
N SER A 627 17.71 16.18 13.64
CA SER A 627 16.35 16.56 13.99
C SER A 627 15.45 16.85 12.79
N LEU A 628 16.04 17.07 11.60
CA LEU A 628 15.31 17.45 10.37
C LEU A 628 14.88 16.25 9.53
N PHE A 629 15.38 15.06 9.82
CA PHE A 629 15.05 13.86 9.04
C PHE A 629 13.63 13.38 9.28
N ARG A 630 12.99 12.95 8.19
CA ARG A 630 11.62 12.45 8.17
C ARG A 630 11.66 10.97 7.80
N ALA A 631 11.09 10.15 8.66
CA ALA A 631 10.79 8.76 8.35
C ALA A 631 9.35 8.63 7.85
N TYR A 632 9.05 7.60 7.05
CA TYR A 632 7.65 7.21 6.84
C TYR A 632 6.99 6.81 8.19
N PRO A 633 5.65 6.91 8.31
CA PRO A 633 4.93 6.50 9.51
C PRO A 633 5.35 5.10 9.97
N GLN A 634 5.43 4.87 11.28
CA GLN A 634 5.78 3.59 11.92
C GLN A 634 7.22 3.08 11.68
N ILE A 635 8.04 3.70 10.82
CA ILE A 635 9.40 3.19 10.54
C ILE A 635 10.32 3.28 11.76
N LEU A 636 10.29 4.40 12.51
CA LEU A 636 11.11 4.52 13.72
C LEU A 636 10.72 3.50 14.81
N GLU A 637 9.44 3.10 14.85
CA GLU A 637 8.97 2.03 15.75
C GLU A 637 9.57 0.68 15.33
N LEU A 638 9.65 0.40 14.03
CA LEU A 638 10.32 -0.81 13.52
C LEU A 638 11.82 -0.80 13.81
N ILE A 639 12.44 0.37 13.72
CA ILE A 639 13.85 0.52 14.08
C ILE A 639 14.05 0.13 15.55
N ASN A 640 13.21 0.64 16.44
CA ASN A 640 13.17 0.28 17.85
C ASN A 640 12.94 -1.22 18.12
N LEU A 641 12.20 -1.90 17.25
CA LEU A 641 11.97 -3.35 17.32
C LEU A 641 13.12 -4.19 16.75
N GLY A 642 14.20 -3.56 16.28
CA GLY A 642 15.36 -4.24 15.70
C GLY A 642 15.14 -4.70 14.25
N ILE A 643 14.11 -4.20 13.56
CA ILE A 643 13.86 -4.54 12.15
C ILE A 643 14.78 -3.73 11.25
N ARG A 644 15.63 -4.44 10.49
CA ARG A 644 16.56 -3.87 9.51
C ARG A 644 16.48 -4.62 8.18
N SER A 645 16.98 -3.98 7.12
CA SER A 645 17.22 -4.61 5.81
C SER A 645 18.44 -5.54 5.86
N SER A 646 18.59 -6.43 4.88
CA SER A 646 19.70 -7.40 4.84
C SER A 646 21.08 -6.75 4.68
N ILE A 647 21.18 -5.63 3.97
CA ILE A 647 22.45 -4.91 3.75
C ILE A 647 22.81 -3.94 4.89
N PHE A 648 21.96 -3.82 5.91
CA PHE A 648 22.14 -2.84 6.97
C PHE A 648 23.50 -2.93 7.68
N GLU A 649 23.94 -4.14 8.07
CA GLU A 649 25.22 -4.33 8.76
C GLU A 649 26.42 -3.95 7.88
N GLU A 650 26.30 -4.10 6.57
CA GLU A 650 27.33 -3.66 5.62
C GLU A 650 27.32 -2.14 5.46
N ASN A 651 26.13 -1.53 5.33
CA ASN A 651 26.01 -0.06 5.29
C ASN A 651 26.50 0.58 6.60
N LYS A 652 26.31 -0.07 7.75
CA LYS A 652 26.78 0.40 9.06
C LYS A 652 28.30 0.59 9.09
N LYS A 653 29.08 -0.20 8.35
CA LYS A 653 30.53 -0.01 8.23
C LYS A 653 30.90 1.36 7.65
N ILE A 654 30.03 1.95 6.80
CA ILE A 654 30.22 3.31 6.27
C ILE A 654 30.14 4.32 7.42
N HIS A 655 29.13 4.20 8.28
CA HIS A 655 29.02 5.04 9.48
C HIS A 655 30.23 4.86 10.39
N ASP A 656 30.65 3.62 10.65
CA ASP A 656 31.78 3.33 11.53
C ASP A 656 33.09 3.94 11.00
N GLN A 657 33.30 3.92 9.67
CA GLN A 657 34.44 4.59 9.01
C GLN A 657 34.40 6.12 9.14
N ILE A 658 33.20 6.73 9.04
CA ILE A 658 33.02 8.17 9.20
C ILE A 658 33.42 8.57 10.62
N ILE A 659 32.90 7.89 11.63
CA ILE A 659 33.16 8.26 13.03
C ILE A 659 34.57 7.90 13.51
N SER A 660 35.22 6.89 12.92
CA SER A 660 36.60 6.50 13.28
C SER A 660 37.66 7.47 12.74
N SER A 661 37.30 8.31 11.77
CA SER A 661 38.21 9.29 11.18
C SER A 661 38.40 10.49 12.11
N ASN A 662 39.59 11.11 12.08
CA ASN A 662 39.87 12.35 12.79
C ASN A 662 38.84 13.42 12.42
N PHE A 663 38.44 14.29 13.35
CA PHE A 663 37.36 15.26 13.11
C PHE A 663 37.59 16.14 11.87
N GLU A 664 38.83 16.55 11.60
CA GLU A 664 39.20 17.33 10.40
C GLU A 664 39.17 16.51 9.08
N GLU A 665 39.18 15.18 9.19
CA GLU A 665 39.13 14.23 8.07
C GLU A 665 37.75 13.61 7.86
N GLN A 666 36.80 13.84 8.78
CA GLN A 666 35.44 13.35 8.67
C GLN A 666 34.74 13.96 7.46
N SER A 667 34.20 13.13 6.58
CA SER A 667 33.39 13.60 5.46
C SER A 667 32.02 14.12 5.91
N ILE A 668 31.49 13.57 7.01
CA ILE A 668 30.15 13.89 7.53
C ILE A 668 30.24 14.14 9.03
N ILE A 669 29.62 15.24 9.49
CA ILE A 669 29.48 15.63 10.90
C ILE A 669 28.01 15.58 11.28
N PHE A 670 27.70 15.07 12.47
CA PHE A 670 26.35 14.99 13.00
C PHE A 670 26.11 16.06 14.07
N VAL A 671 25.10 16.91 13.88
CA VAL A 671 24.69 17.91 14.87
C VAL A 671 23.64 17.34 15.80
N GLN A 672 23.87 17.54 17.09
CA GLN A 672 22.93 17.19 18.16
C GLN A 672 22.45 18.47 18.85
N HIS A 673 21.14 18.71 18.82
CA HIS A 673 20.51 19.71 19.67
C HIS A 673 20.31 19.13 21.07
N LYS A 674 20.69 19.87 22.11
CA LYS A 674 20.73 19.39 23.53
C LYS A 674 19.37 18.91 24.07
N ASP A 675 18.27 19.21 23.39
CA ASP A 675 16.90 18.96 23.85
C ASP A 675 16.32 17.57 23.47
N LYS A 676 17.09 16.69 22.81
CA LYS A 676 16.64 15.34 22.40
C LYS A 676 17.40 14.19 23.10
N ILE A 677 16.71 13.07 23.34
CA ILE A 677 17.24 11.89 24.05
C ILE A 677 18.21 11.12 23.14
N LYS A 678 19.37 10.67 23.66
CA LYS A 678 20.39 9.86 22.93
C LYS A 678 19.82 8.72 22.07
N LYS A 679 18.71 8.12 22.52
CA LYS A 679 18.01 7.03 21.84
C LYS A 679 17.43 7.46 20.47
N GLU A 680 16.79 8.62 20.39
CA GLU A 680 16.21 9.13 19.12
C GLU A 680 17.30 9.36 18.06
N PHE A 681 18.50 9.76 18.49
CA PHE A 681 19.62 9.96 17.57
C PHE A 681 20.13 8.66 16.97
N SER A 682 20.21 7.59 17.78
CA SER A 682 20.58 6.26 17.27
C SER A 682 19.61 5.80 16.19
N GLU A 683 18.31 5.98 16.41
CA GLU A 683 17.27 5.55 15.45
C GLU A 683 17.38 6.27 14.11
N ILE A 684 17.68 7.58 14.13
CA ILE A 684 17.85 8.35 12.89
C ILE A 684 19.10 7.90 12.15
N ILE A 685 20.22 7.64 12.81
CA ILE A 685 21.43 7.12 12.13
C ILE A 685 21.10 5.81 11.41
N GLU A 686 20.37 4.91 12.07
CA GLU A 686 19.97 3.64 11.46
C GLU A 686 19.01 3.83 10.27
N LEU A 687 18.17 4.86 10.31
CA LEU A 687 17.35 5.28 9.17
C LEU A 687 18.21 5.79 8.00
N LEU A 688 19.30 6.53 8.27
CA LEU A 688 20.19 7.05 7.22
C LEU A 688 20.98 5.95 6.52
N LEU A 689 21.09 4.77 7.14
CA LEU A 689 21.74 3.58 6.58
C LEU A 689 20.77 2.68 5.78
N ASP A 690 19.47 2.94 5.84
CA ASP A 690 18.46 2.12 5.19
C ASP A 690 18.56 2.24 3.64
N PRO A 691 18.68 1.12 2.91
CA PRO A 691 18.58 1.13 1.45
C PRO A 691 17.21 1.65 1.01
N GLN A 692 17.19 2.47 -0.04
CA GLN A 692 15.96 3.00 -0.60
C GLN A 692 15.70 2.45 -2.00
N THR A 693 14.44 2.10 -2.28
CA THR A 693 13.93 1.86 -3.64
C THR A 693 13.06 3.04 -4.05
N CYS A 694 13.30 3.64 -5.23
CA CYS A 694 12.74 4.94 -5.60
C CYS A 694 12.95 6.00 -4.50
N GLY A 695 14.18 6.07 -3.97
CA GLY A 695 14.53 6.95 -2.86
C GLY A 695 14.47 8.44 -3.22
N PRO A 696 14.73 9.32 -2.24
CA PRO A 696 14.78 10.75 -2.49
C PRO A 696 15.95 11.12 -3.40
N LEU A 697 15.80 12.25 -4.07
CA LEU A 697 16.94 13.01 -4.59
C LEU A 697 17.51 13.86 -3.45
N VAL A 698 18.83 14.02 -3.44
CA VAL A 698 19.56 14.96 -2.59
C VAL A 698 20.28 15.96 -3.48
N ILE A 699 20.15 17.24 -3.14
CA ILE A 699 20.82 18.34 -3.83
C ILE A 699 21.60 19.21 -2.84
N SER A 700 22.69 19.77 -3.34
CA SER A 700 23.46 20.83 -2.69
C SER A 700 23.31 22.11 -3.50
N CYS A 701 22.95 23.22 -2.84
CA CYS A 701 22.81 24.52 -3.51
C CYS A 701 23.11 25.68 -2.57
N ASN A 702 23.35 26.87 -3.13
CA ASN A 702 23.55 28.08 -2.34
C ASN A 702 22.27 28.42 -1.52
N PRO A 703 22.39 28.83 -0.24
CA PRO A 703 21.24 29.14 0.62
C PRO A 703 20.26 30.17 0.05
N ILE A 704 20.72 31.09 -0.80
CA ILE A 704 19.87 32.11 -1.45
C ILE A 704 18.76 31.45 -2.29
N TYR A 705 19.00 30.24 -2.80
CA TYR A 705 18.02 29.52 -3.61
C TYR A 705 17.07 28.63 -2.81
N GLU A 706 17.34 28.38 -1.52
CA GLU A 706 16.54 27.52 -0.65
C GLU A 706 15.06 27.91 -0.68
N LYS A 707 14.77 29.21 -0.57
CA LYS A 707 13.40 29.77 -0.55
C LYS A 707 12.57 29.46 -1.80
N TYR A 708 13.21 29.17 -2.95
CA TYR A 708 12.51 28.83 -4.19
C TYR A 708 12.19 27.33 -4.29
N LEU A 709 12.80 26.49 -3.44
CA LEU A 709 12.71 25.04 -3.50
C LEU A 709 11.87 24.43 -2.37
N THR A 710 11.53 25.19 -1.32
CA THR A 710 10.88 24.72 -0.09
C THR A 710 9.54 23.98 -0.27
N LYS A 711 8.85 24.14 -1.41
CA LYS A 711 7.58 23.45 -1.68
C LYS A 711 7.75 21.93 -1.78
N ASN A 712 8.80 21.48 -2.45
CA ASN A 712 9.02 20.06 -2.80
C ASN A 712 10.29 19.48 -2.14
N TRP A 713 11.07 20.31 -1.48
CA TRP A 713 12.34 19.97 -0.87
C TRP A 713 12.36 20.40 0.59
N TYR A 714 13.01 19.63 1.46
CA TYR A 714 13.26 20.02 2.84
C TYR A 714 14.74 19.92 3.20
N LYS A 715 15.19 20.83 4.06
CA LYS A 715 16.58 20.89 4.50
C LYS A 715 16.92 19.72 5.42
N ILE A 716 18.11 19.16 5.22
CA ILE A 716 18.68 18.08 6.04
C ILE A 716 20.03 18.46 6.66
N GLY A 717 20.65 19.54 6.20
CA GLY A 717 21.98 19.94 6.64
C GLY A 717 22.58 21.08 5.81
N LYS A 718 23.89 21.24 5.94
CA LYS A 718 24.70 22.20 5.16
C LYS A 718 26.10 21.65 4.92
N VAL A 719 26.85 22.31 4.05
CA VAL A 719 28.27 22.03 3.77
C VAL A 719 29.12 23.06 4.51
N LEU A 720 30.12 22.59 5.26
CA LEU A 720 31.09 23.42 5.99
C LEU A 720 32.33 23.68 5.14
#